data_AF-A0A6B0TA99-F1
#
_entry.id   AF-A0A6B0TA99-F1
#
_cell.length_a   1.000
_cell.length_b   1.000
_cell.length_c   1.000
_cell.angle_alpha   90.00
_cell.angle_beta   90.00
_cell.angle_gamma   90.00
#
_symmetry.space_group_name_H-M   'P 1'
#
loop_
_entity.id
_entity.type
_entity.pdbx_description
1 polymer ?
#
loop_
_entity_poly.entity_id
_entity_poly.type
_entity_poly.pdbx_seq_one_letter_code
_entity_poly.pdbx_strand_id
1 'polypeptide(L)'
;MPAFAVDGLAGSPLEQVLPGESAAPNPGAGSGGGGGGLGALSPGAGTGVGGKIGLNSETFATTSTEVHFVVESSKRTYWRTAAYGTYTGSGWTRSTETSPVDGRISHPGPDGERIDYEITLKKRASAVPTAYRPALVSGIENPLVSDNGAVQAGSSLSPGTTIEGVSFAPRNDVDRLRSTSESYPDAIEDRFTQLPEDTPDRIAERTESVFEQADADDPYEKARAVQEYLRSNKEYDLSVSERSNSIADTFIFEMDAGYCEYFATSMAVMLRSQGIPARYVVGYTSGQRVGENTYEVRGMNAHAWVEVYFESVGWVRFDPTPGNERLQRQQEALENVDGEFDIEDPGSPGEAFSPGGQGSDADEQTGLETSLNRTAVPGTAVELTVTYNDAAVPGVEVLFNGESVGITDRNGTVVGTVPDAEELTVQIREGTDATPDALETAIFDSEGNGTDQLYESPEGNATVLGGSSSAAGSLGSAPTTATTVSSNQVGRPSLSQSEEPTDTHPIDRTASIVTSGEPAPGGELLLTARIGDVVIDGATVRVDGQRVGRTNESGQLVIELPDRTGDVTVTVERDPISGERTITIPELTLSVETGPLGPNPFGAATVTARLDGEPAAGVPVTVAGEQVAVTDANGTAEVSLPFSPTATISVRTNGQTISTTLTGLLYVPAGVGLGLLALLGLVGYVLGRRGIGPQAIGQLFRGVLAKGIGGLQNGFVALVTDGDRYVVVAVRRIRSGLRTVGGVFTGTTSLSQLRREIGGIVDRIWRVVRSDAGSDHSSGEQLTVREAWNRFLDSVSADSTTTSTPGELADHAVEEDGLPEQPVAELRDTFREVEYGSRSPSDRLERVQQAIEQIEQTEGRES
;
A
#
# COMPACT_ATOMS: atom_id res chain seq x y z
N MET A 1 -38.15 -46.58 61.39
CA MET A 1 -37.87 -45.14 61.55
C MET A 1 -36.37 -44.97 61.68
N PRO A 2 -35.75 -43.93 61.10
CA PRO A 2 -35.56 -43.75 59.64
C PRO A 2 -34.07 -43.45 59.30
N ALA A 3 -33.57 -43.29 58.07
CA ALA A 3 -34.07 -43.36 56.69
C ALA A 3 -32.92 -43.87 55.76
N PHE A 4 -33.11 -44.75 54.75
CA PHE A 4 -33.43 -44.45 53.32
C PHE A 4 -32.38 -43.54 52.63
N ALA A 5 -31.65 -43.87 51.53
CA ALA A 5 -31.81 -44.81 50.39
C ALA A 5 -32.99 -44.44 49.44
N VAL A 6 -33.02 -44.68 48.11
CA VAL A 6 -32.33 -45.65 47.21
C VAL A 6 -32.37 -45.23 45.70
N ASP A 7 -31.57 -45.89 44.86
CA ASP A 7 -31.83 -46.45 43.49
C ASP A 7 -32.04 -45.68 42.17
N GLY A 8 -31.65 -46.39 41.08
CA GLY A 8 -32.26 -46.36 39.72
C GLY A 8 -31.29 -46.03 38.56
N LEU A 9 -30.54 -46.94 37.89
CA LEU A 9 -30.79 -48.20 37.15
C LEU A 9 -31.43 -48.10 35.74
N ALA A 10 -30.70 -48.65 34.74
CA ALA A 10 -31.13 -49.17 33.41
C ALA A 10 -31.80 -48.17 32.42
N GLY A 11 -31.83 -48.40 31.09
CA GLY A 11 -31.28 -49.46 30.22
C GLY A 11 -31.93 -49.40 28.82
N SER A 12 -31.20 -49.77 27.75
CA SER A 12 -31.61 -49.71 26.32
C SER A 12 -32.79 -50.65 25.96
N PRO A 13 -33.46 -50.54 24.78
CA PRO A 13 -32.98 -51.09 23.48
C PRO A 13 -33.41 -50.19 22.27
N LEU A 14 -33.35 -50.49 20.96
CA LEU A 14 -32.93 -51.59 20.03
C LEU A 14 -31.95 -50.98 18.98
N GLU A 15 -31.19 -51.63 18.09
CA GLU A 15 -31.17 -52.95 17.40
C GLU A 15 -31.99 -53.09 16.09
N GLN A 16 -31.31 -52.94 14.93
CA GLN A 16 -31.59 -53.73 13.71
C GLN A 16 -30.42 -53.71 12.69
N VAL A 17 -30.42 -54.66 11.75
CA VAL A 17 -29.26 -55.16 10.99
C VAL A 17 -29.46 -54.98 9.46
N LEU A 18 -28.34 -54.76 8.74
CA LEU A 18 -27.97 -54.93 7.31
C LEU A 18 -29.00 -55.58 6.33
N PRO A 19 -28.94 -55.35 4.98
CA PRO A 19 -27.77 -54.95 4.16
C PRO A 19 -28.00 -54.00 2.93
N GLY A 20 -26.91 -53.59 2.26
CA GLY A 20 -26.84 -53.63 0.78
C GLY A 20 -26.82 -52.32 -0.04
N GLU A 21 -25.92 -52.33 -1.05
CA GLU A 21 -26.03 -51.68 -2.39
C GLU A 21 -25.75 -50.16 -2.58
N SER A 22 -24.47 -49.87 -2.88
CA SER A 22 -23.93 -48.89 -3.86
C SER A 22 -24.71 -47.60 -4.25
N ALA A 23 -24.08 -46.43 -4.11
CA ALA A 23 -23.29 -45.80 -5.20
C ALA A 23 -22.82 -44.34 -4.90
N ALA A 24 -21.58 -44.04 -5.29
CA ALA A 24 -20.95 -42.73 -5.57
C ALA A 24 -20.76 -41.68 -4.43
N PRO A 25 -19.68 -40.87 -4.46
CA PRO A 25 -19.31 -39.94 -3.38
C PRO A 25 -19.65 -38.47 -3.67
N ASN A 26 -19.70 -37.64 -2.62
CA ASN A 26 -19.30 -36.23 -2.68
C ASN A 26 -18.74 -35.81 -1.30
N PRO A 27 -17.73 -34.91 -1.21
CA PRO A 27 -16.95 -34.75 0.01
C PRO A 27 -17.55 -33.73 0.97
N GLY A 28 -17.62 -34.10 2.25
CA GLY A 28 -17.71 -33.13 3.33
C GLY A 28 -16.30 -32.65 3.68
N ALA A 29 -15.92 -31.47 3.19
CA ALA A 29 -14.69 -30.81 3.63
C ALA A 29 -14.76 -30.58 5.14
N GLY A 30 -13.83 -31.18 5.88
CA GLY A 30 -13.75 -30.99 7.33
C GLY A 30 -13.32 -29.55 7.64
N SER A 31 -14.21 -28.81 8.29
CA SER A 31 -13.95 -27.48 8.86
C SER A 31 -12.73 -27.50 9.81
N GLY A 32 -11.55 -27.21 9.27
CA GLY A 32 -10.33 -26.99 10.06
C GLY A 32 -10.43 -25.68 10.83
N GLY A 33 -10.21 -25.74 12.15
CA GLY A 33 -10.46 -24.59 13.04
C GLY A 33 -9.55 -23.40 12.77
N GLY A 34 -10.12 -22.19 12.88
CA GLY A 34 -9.39 -20.94 12.69
C GLY A 34 -8.32 -20.70 13.75
N GLY A 35 -7.09 -20.42 13.31
CA GLY A 35 -6.01 -19.92 14.15
C GLY A 35 -6.15 -18.41 14.34
N GLY A 36 -6.53 -17.96 15.54
CA GLY A 36 -6.68 -16.54 15.82
C GLY A 36 -5.35 -15.80 15.95
N GLY A 37 -5.16 -14.74 15.17
CA GLY A 37 -4.40 -13.53 15.57
C GLY A 37 -2.90 -13.62 15.86
N LEU A 38 -2.18 -14.67 15.44
CA LEU A 38 -0.74 -14.84 15.74
C LEU A 38 0.21 -14.73 14.54
N GLY A 39 -0.30 -14.41 13.35
CA GLY A 39 0.50 -14.16 12.14
C GLY A 39 1.43 -15.31 11.75
N ALA A 40 2.57 -14.99 11.13
CA ALA A 40 3.48 -15.97 10.54
C ALA A 40 4.14 -16.95 11.53
N LEU A 41 4.00 -16.79 12.85
CA LEU A 41 4.44 -17.79 13.85
C LEU A 41 3.50 -19.01 13.97
N SER A 42 2.29 -18.96 13.43
CA SER A 42 1.33 -20.07 13.44
C SER A 42 0.65 -20.27 12.07
N PRO A 43 1.41 -20.53 10.99
CA PRO A 43 0.91 -20.57 9.62
C PRO A 43 0.00 -21.77 9.36
N GLY A 44 -1.22 -21.49 8.92
CA GLY A 44 -2.26 -22.49 8.63
C GLY A 44 -1.93 -23.41 7.45
N ALA A 45 -2.80 -24.40 7.21
CA ALA A 45 -2.72 -25.30 6.05
C ALA A 45 -3.11 -24.60 4.73
N GLY A 46 -3.86 -23.49 4.83
CA GLY A 46 -4.13 -22.57 3.74
C GLY A 46 -4.02 -21.12 4.23
N THR A 47 -3.91 -20.20 3.27
CA THR A 47 -3.94 -18.75 3.46
C THR A 47 -4.67 -18.12 2.29
N GLY A 48 -5.48 -17.09 2.56
CA GLY A 48 -5.90 -16.17 1.51
C GLY A 48 -4.75 -15.25 1.10
N VAL A 49 -4.99 -14.46 0.06
CA VAL A 49 -4.17 -13.28 -0.29
C VAL A 49 -5.11 -12.08 -0.31
N GLY A 50 -4.66 -10.97 0.28
CA GLY A 50 -5.43 -9.74 0.33
C GLY A 50 -6.49 -9.69 1.43
N GLY A 51 -7.03 -8.48 1.63
CA GLY A 51 -7.97 -8.16 2.72
C GLY A 51 -7.48 -7.10 3.70
N LYS A 52 -8.40 -6.62 4.54
CA LYS A 52 -8.10 -5.60 5.56
C LYS A 52 -7.19 -6.16 6.66
N ILE A 53 -5.98 -5.61 6.75
CA ILE A 53 -5.02 -5.88 7.81
C ILE A 53 -5.65 -5.63 9.20
N GLY A 54 -5.39 -6.52 10.15
CA GLY A 54 -5.83 -6.39 11.55
C GLY A 54 -7.29 -6.76 11.84
N LEU A 55 -8.14 -6.97 10.83
CA LEU A 55 -9.53 -7.45 11.00
C LEU A 55 -9.70 -8.95 10.71
N ASN A 56 -8.79 -9.53 9.92
CA ASN A 56 -8.90 -10.90 9.42
C ASN A 56 -7.69 -11.73 9.89
N SER A 57 -7.91 -12.97 10.36
CA SER A 57 -6.83 -13.86 10.81
C SER A 57 -6.08 -14.58 9.67
N GLU A 58 -6.33 -14.19 8.42
CA GLU A 58 -5.84 -14.88 7.21
C GLU A 58 -4.74 -14.09 6.48
N THR A 59 -4.48 -12.84 6.87
CA THR A 59 -3.41 -12.00 6.29
C THR A 59 -2.20 -11.98 7.22
N PHE A 60 -1.01 -12.17 6.69
CA PHE A 60 0.27 -12.12 7.40
C PHE A 60 0.82 -10.70 7.57
N ALA A 61 0.45 -9.77 6.68
CA ALA A 61 0.86 -8.37 6.78
C ALA A 61 0.27 -7.70 8.04
N THR A 62 1.08 -6.89 8.72
CA THR A 62 0.72 -6.22 9.97
C THR A 62 1.63 -5.03 10.24
N THR A 63 1.15 -4.04 10.99
CA THR A 63 1.92 -2.88 11.48
C THR A 63 2.32 -3.01 12.96
N SER A 64 2.15 -4.19 13.56
CA SER A 64 2.42 -4.39 14.99
C SER A 64 3.90 -4.27 15.34
N THR A 65 4.24 -3.32 16.20
CA THR A 65 5.59 -3.11 16.76
C THR A 65 5.95 -4.09 17.89
N GLU A 66 5.03 -4.99 18.27
CA GLU A 66 5.27 -5.95 19.35
C GLU A 66 6.30 -7.00 18.94
N VAL A 67 7.31 -7.25 19.80
CA VAL A 67 8.34 -8.27 19.56
C VAL A 67 7.71 -9.66 19.56
N HIS A 68 7.91 -10.39 18.46
CA HIS A 68 7.47 -11.77 18.29
C HIS A 68 8.53 -12.77 18.77
N PHE A 69 9.79 -12.49 18.46
CA PHE A 69 10.97 -13.19 18.97
C PHE A 69 12.22 -12.32 18.91
N VAL A 70 13.23 -12.69 19.69
CA VAL A 70 14.59 -12.13 19.60
C VAL A 70 15.48 -13.25 19.08
N VAL A 71 16.42 -12.91 18.21
CA VAL A 71 17.36 -13.87 17.63
C VAL A 71 18.79 -13.38 17.75
N GLU A 72 19.68 -14.23 18.23
CA GLU A 72 21.13 -14.09 18.08
C GLU A 72 21.54 -14.95 16.89
N SER A 73 22.26 -14.40 15.91
CA SER A 73 22.61 -15.13 14.68
C SER A 73 23.94 -14.67 14.10
N SER A 74 24.74 -15.63 13.63
CA SER A 74 26.00 -15.33 12.92
C SER A 74 25.81 -14.56 11.62
N LYS A 75 24.58 -14.55 11.05
CA LYS A 75 24.20 -13.72 9.89
C LYS A 75 22.80 -13.12 10.01
N ARG A 76 22.65 -11.89 9.52
CA ARG A 76 21.34 -11.29 9.20
C ARG A 76 20.68 -12.10 8.08
N THR A 77 19.45 -12.58 8.29
CA THR A 77 18.76 -13.47 7.33
C THR A 77 17.24 -13.46 7.54
N TYR A 78 16.47 -14.00 6.59
CA TYR A 78 15.00 -14.13 6.71
C TYR A 78 14.64 -15.39 7.53
N TRP A 79 13.61 -15.26 8.36
CA TRP A 79 13.17 -16.29 9.29
C TRP A 79 11.92 -16.98 8.76
N ARG A 80 12.11 -18.03 7.98
CA ARG A 80 11.04 -18.81 7.34
C ARG A 80 10.23 -19.60 8.37
N THR A 81 8.92 -19.64 8.21
CA THR A 81 8.00 -20.43 9.07
C THR A 81 7.10 -21.40 8.30
N ALA A 82 6.75 -21.10 7.04
CA ALA A 82 6.07 -22.03 6.15
C ALA A 82 6.37 -21.77 4.67
N ALA A 83 6.12 -22.78 3.82
CA ALA A 83 6.05 -22.62 2.38
C ALA A 83 4.87 -23.41 1.82
N TYR A 84 4.25 -22.88 0.78
CA TYR A 84 3.01 -23.36 0.17
C TYR A 84 3.26 -23.79 -1.26
N GLY A 85 2.66 -24.91 -1.66
CA GLY A 85 2.95 -25.55 -2.96
C GLY A 85 1.83 -25.38 -3.99
N THR A 86 0.59 -25.15 -3.56
CA THR A 86 -0.59 -25.20 -4.42
C THR A 86 -1.30 -23.86 -4.40
N TYR A 87 -1.44 -23.25 -5.58
CA TYR A 87 -2.15 -21.97 -5.76
C TYR A 87 -3.63 -22.24 -6.06
N THR A 88 -4.52 -21.49 -5.42
CA THR A 88 -5.98 -21.69 -5.49
C THR A 88 -6.73 -20.57 -6.21
N GLY A 89 -6.01 -19.69 -6.94
CA GLY A 89 -6.59 -18.50 -7.59
C GLY A 89 -6.74 -17.31 -6.64
N SER A 90 -7.20 -17.53 -5.41
CA SER A 90 -7.36 -16.50 -4.37
C SER A 90 -6.39 -16.60 -3.20
N GLY A 91 -5.48 -17.58 -3.22
CA GLY A 91 -4.64 -17.92 -2.08
C GLY A 91 -3.78 -19.15 -2.30
N TRP A 92 -3.22 -19.66 -1.21
CA TRP A 92 -2.21 -20.72 -1.22
C TRP A 92 -2.52 -21.82 -0.20
N THR A 93 -2.20 -23.06 -0.56
CA THR A 93 -2.36 -24.24 0.32
C THR A 93 -1.10 -25.09 0.36
N ARG A 94 -0.94 -25.82 1.46
CA ARG A 94 0.19 -26.72 1.74
C ARG A 94 -0.30 -28.05 2.31
N SER A 95 0.52 -29.09 2.15
CA SER A 95 0.29 -30.34 2.87
C SER A 95 0.41 -30.11 4.38
N THR A 96 -0.39 -30.86 5.13
CA THR A 96 -0.24 -31.02 6.59
C THR A 96 0.60 -32.25 6.95
N GLU A 97 1.04 -33.03 5.95
CA GLU A 97 1.96 -34.14 6.16
C GLU A 97 3.31 -33.62 6.65
N THR A 98 3.80 -34.25 7.71
CA THR A 98 5.08 -33.95 8.34
C THR A 98 5.76 -35.24 8.76
N SER A 99 7.09 -35.24 8.77
CA SER A 99 7.90 -36.33 9.29
C SER A 99 8.61 -35.89 10.58
N PRO A 100 8.61 -36.70 11.65
CA PRO A 100 9.39 -36.41 12.84
C PRO A 100 10.89 -36.58 12.56
N VAL A 101 11.70 -35.71 13.16
CA VAL A 101 13.17 -35.77 13.10
C VAL A 101 13.76 -35.76 14.51
N ASP A 102 15.03 -36.18 14.65
CA ASP A 102 15.78 -36.18 15.92
C ASP A 102 16.46 -34.83 16.20
N GLY A 103 15.97 -33.77 15.56
CA GLY A 103 16.61 -32.45 15.46
C GLY A 103 17.46 -32.29 14.20
N ARG A 104 17.98 -33.37 13.59
CA ARG A 104 18.76 -33.29 12.35
C ARG A 104 17.85 -33.34 11.13
N ILE A 105 18.11 -32.47 10.17
CA ILE A 105 17.30 -32.28 8.97
C ILE A 105 18.18 -32.52 7.74
N SER A 106 17.80 -33.49 6.92
CA SER A 106 18.50 -33.80 5.67
C SER A 106 17.94 -32.97 4.52
N HIS A 107 18.81 -32.29 3.78
CA HIS A 107 18.45 -31.55 2.56
C HIS A 107 19.28 -32.00 1.35
N PRO A 108 18.69 -32.08 0.14
CA PRO A 108 19.41 -32.38 -1.09
C PRO A 108 20.19 -31.16 -1.59
N GLY A 109 21.30 -31.39 -2.30
CA GLY A 109 22.18 -30.34 -2.84
C GLY A 109 23.30 -29.95 -1.88
N PRO A 110 24.36 -29.29 -2.37
CA PRO A 110 25.53 -28.94 -1.57
C PRO A 110 25.20 -27.86 -0.53
N ASP A 111 25.96 -27.85 0.57
CA ASP A 111 25.86 -26.82 1.60
C ASP A 111 26.50 -25.53 1.08
N GLY A 112 25.85 -24.39 1.35
CA GLY A 112 26.46 -23.07 1.21
C GLY A 112 27.13 -22.66 2.52
N GLU A 113 27.11 -21.38 2.81
CA GLU A 113 27.70 -20.85 4.04
C GLU A 113 26.84 -21.18 5.27
N ARG A 114 27.50 -21.49 6.40
CA ARG A 114 26.84 -21.87 7.65
C ARG A 114 26.26 -20.65 8.38
N ILE A 115 25.03 -20.78 8.84
CA ILE A 115 24.35 -19.81 9.72
C ILE A 115 24.02 -20.54 11.03
N ASP A 116 24.59 -20.07 12.13
CA ASP A 116 24.28 -20.50 13.49
C ASP A 116 23.38 -19.46 14.15
N TYR A 117 22.32 -19.88 14.86
CA TYR A 117 21.38 -18.97 15.51
C TYR A 117 20.73 -19.54 16.76
N GLU A 118 20.36 -18.64 17.69
CA GLU A 118 19.51 -18.90 18.84
C GLU A 118 18.29 -17.97 18.81
N ILE A 119 17.08 -18.52 18.78
CA ILE A 119 15.81 -17.79 18.77
C ILE A 119 15.12 -17.94 20.13
N THR A 120 14.90 -16.82 20.83
CA THR A 120 14.06 -16.75 22.03
C THR A 120 12.69 -16.18 21.69
N LEU A 121 11.66 -17.02 21.71
CA LEU A 121 10.28 -16.63 21.44
C LEU A 121 9.74 -15.66 22.49
N LYS A 122 9.05 -14.59 22.06
CA LYS A 122 8.26 -13.69 22.93
C LYS A 122 6.74 -13.93 22.80
N LYS A 123 6.32 -14.66 21.76
CA LYS A 123 4.94 -15.09 21.52
C LYS A 123 4.80 -16.61 21.53
N ARG A 124 3.56 -17.10 21.60
CA ARG A 124 3.25 -18.52 21.30
C ARG A 124 3.44 -18.78 19.82
N ALA A 125 3.96 -19.94 19.48
CA ALA A 125 4.16 -20.38 18.10
C ALA A 125 3.77 -21.84 17.91
N SER A 126 3.58 -22.25 16.65
CA SER A 126 3.50 -23.66 16.24
C SER A 126 4.49 -24.00 15.12
N ALA A 127 4.82 -23.01 14.28
CA ALA A 127 6.01 -23.08 13.44
C ALA A 127 7.27 -22.72 14.24
N VAL A 128 8.40 -23.24 13.78
CA VAL A 128 9.73 -22.90 14.26
C VAL A 128 10.35 -22.00 13.21
N PRO A 129 10.64 -20.72 13.50
CA PRO A 129 11.33 -19.86 12.54
C PRO A 129 12.75 -20.41 12.31
N THR A 130 13.14 -20.54 11.04
CA THR A 130 14.47 -21.03 10.66
C THR A 130 15.05 -20.19 9.53
N ALA A 131 16.36 -19.97 9.56
CA ALA A 131 17.09 -19.50 8.38
C ALA A 131 17.05 -20.56 7.26
N TYR A 132 17.30 -20.16 6.02
CA TYR A 132 17.19 -21.01 4.83
C TYR A 132 17.97 -22.35 4.94
N ARG A 133 17.36 -23.45 4.47
CA ARG A 133 17.83 -24.85 4.62
C ARG A 133 18.36 -25.18 6.03
N PRO A 134 17.47 -25.33 7.03
CA PRO A 134 17.88 -25.82 8.34
C PRO A 134 18.41 -27.27 8.26
N ALA A 135 19.50 -27.52 8.96
CA ALA A 135 20.21 -28.80 9.09
C ALA A 135 20.16 -29.35 10.52
N LEU A 136 20.06 -28.47 11.53
CA LEU A 136 19.88 -28.83 12.92
C LEU A 136 18.88 -27.87 13.58
N VAL A 137 18.00 -28.40 14.43
CA VAL A 137 17.17 -27.64 15.36
C VAL A 137 17.17 -28.35 16.72
N SER A 138 17.53 -27.63 17.78
CA SER A 138 17.51 -28.06 19.19
C SER A 138 16.69 -27.09 20.06
N GLY A 139 16.44 -27.46 21.32
CA GLY A 139 15.63 -26.67 22.27
C GLY A 139 14.11 -26.96 22.24
N ILE A 140 13.63 -27.78 21.32
CA ILE A 140 12.21 -28.15 21.19
C ILE A 140 11.96 -29.66 21.20
N GLU A 141 10.82 -30.08 21.74
CA GLU A 141 10.41 -31.49 21.78
C GLU A 141 9.75 -31.93 20.46
N ASN A 142 10.20 -33.07 19.92
CA ASN A 142 9.65 -33.72 18.72
C ASN A 142 9.50 -32.76 17.53
N PRO A 143 10.61 -32.18 17.00
CA PRO A 143 10.58 -31.39 15.78
C PRO A 143 10.01 -32.19 14.60
N LEU A 144 9.14 -31.54 13.84
CA LEU A 144 8.47 -32.07 12.67
C LEU A 144 8.90 -31.26 11.44
N VAL A 145 9.17 -31.92 10.33
CA VAL A 145 9.51 -31.26 9.06
C VAL A 145 8.42 -31.53 8.03
N SER A 146 7.90 -30.49 7.40
CA SER A 146 6.94 -30.63 6.30
C SER A 146 7.62 -31.14 5.03
N ASP A 147 6.85 -31.68 4.10
CA ASP A 147 7.30 -32.01 2.74
C ASP A 147 8.00 -30.83 2.02
N ASN A 148 7.54 -29.60 2.23
CA ASN A 148 8.18 -28.39 1.69
C ASN A 148 9.47 -27.95 2.45
N GLY A 149 9.85 -28.62 3.55
CA GLY A 149 11.05 -28.30 4.35
C GLY A 149 10.86 -27.21 5.42
N ALA A 150 9.63 -26.93 5.86
CA ALA A 150 9.38 -26.02 6.99
C ALA A 150 9.35 -26.79 8.32
N VAL A 151 9.96 -26.23 9.38
CA VAL A 151 10.03 -26.86 10.70
C VAL A 151 8.85 -26.43 11.57
N GLN A 152 8.23 -27.40 12.22
CA GLN A 152 7.08 -27.24 13.12
C GLN A 152 7.36 -27.98 14.44
N ALA A 153 6.80 -27.49 15.53
CA ALA A 153 6.85 -28.18 16.81
C ALA A 153 5.69 -29.17 16.92
N GLY A 154 5.92 -30.34 17.53
CA GLY A 154 4.86 -31.33 17.79
C GLY A 154 3.80 -30.87 18.81
N SER A 155 4.04 -29.75 19.50
CA SER A 155 3.08 -29.05 20.36
C SER A 155 3.33 -27.54 20.32
N SER A 156 2.40 -26.72 20.81
CA SER A 156 2.56 -25.25 20.77
C SER A 156 3.68 -24.79 21.71
N LEU A 157 4.62 -24.03 21.16
CA LEU A 157 5.74 -23.43 21.87
C LEU A 157 5.27 -22.23 22.69
N SER A 158 5.87 -22.04 23.87
CA SER A 158 5.51 -20.96 24.80
C SER A 158 6.44 -19.75 24.65
N PRO A 159 5.99 -18.54 25.05
CA PRO A 159 6.90 -17.42 25.25
C PRO A 159 8.01 -17.81 26.24
N GLY A 160 9.25 -17.46 25.90
CA GLY A 160 10.44 -17.88 26.65
C GLY A 160 11.02 -19.22 26.21
N THR A 161 10.45 -19.93 25.23
CA THR A 161 11.13 -21.06 24.58
C THR A 161 12.31 -20.53 23.76
N THR A 162 13.50 -21.07 24.04
CA THR A 162 14.74 -20.87 23.29
C THR A 162 14.95 -22.03 22.31
N ILE A 163 15.31 -21.72 21.08
CA ILE A 163 15.51 -22.67 19.98
C ILE A 163 16.89 -22.40 19.39
N GLU A 164 17.75 -23.40 19.42
CA GLU A 164 19.05 -23.35 18.73
C GLU A 164 18.88 -23.93 17.32
N GLY A 165 19.54 -23.32 16.33
CA GLY A 165 19.43 -23.73 14.94
C GLY A 165 20.74 -23.62 14.18
N VAL A 166 20.90 -24.51 13.21
CA VAL A 166 21.95 -24.46 12.20
C VAL A 166 21.28 -24.55 10.83
N SER A 167 21.62 -23.61 9.96
CA SER A 167 21.13 -23.52 8.59
C SER A 167 22.31 -23.30 7.63
N PHE A 168 22.05 -23.47 6.33
CA PHE A 168 23.04 -23.19 5.30
C PHE A 168 22.45 -22.27 4.25
N ALA A 169 23.04 -21.09 4.07
CA ALA A 169 22.71 -20.12 3.02
C ALA A 169 22.69 -20.79 1.63
N PRO A 170 21.92 -20.26 0.66
CA PRO A 170 22.14 -20.64 -0.74
C PRO A 170 23.58 -20.27 -1.12
N ARG A 171 24.16 -20.96 -2.11
CA ARG A 171 25.45 -20.53 -2.66
C ARG A 171 25.20 -19.29 -3.52
N ASN A 172 25.81 -18.16 -3.17
CA ASN A 172 25.79 -16.92 -3.94
C ASN A 172 26.69 -17.04 -5.20
N ASP A 173 26.42 -18.05 -6.02
CA ASP A 173 27.13 -18.38 -7.25
C ASP A 173 26.19 -18.04 -8.42
N VAL A 174 26.15 -16.76 -8.80
CA VAL A 174 25.23 -16.23 -9.81
C VAL A 174 25.50 -16.87 -11.18
N ASP A 175 26.75 -17.12 -11.52
CA ASP A 175 27.12 -17.81 -12.75
C ASP A 175 26.59 -19.25 -12.77
N ARG A 176 26.62 -19.96 -11.63
CA ARG A 176 25.94 -21.25 -11.52
C ARG A 176 24.44 -21.14 -11.69
N LEU A 177 23.78 -20.15 -11.09
CA LEU A 177 22.33 -19.94 -11.24
C LEU A 177 21.94 -19.73 -12.71
N ARG A 178 22.67 -18.87 -13.42
CA ARG A 178 22.52 -18.64 -14.87
C ARG A 178 22.80 -19.89 -15.71
N SER A 179 23.76 -20.72 -15.28
CA SER A 179 24.11 -21.96 -16.00
C SER A 179 23.09 -23.11 -15.86
N THR A 180 22.01 -22.93 -15.07
CA THR A 180 21.03 -24.00 -14.83
C THR A 180 20.08 -24.21 -16.00
N SER A 181 19.65 -25.46 -16.20
CA SER A 181 18.73 -25.84 -17.27
C SER A 181 17.27 -25.77 -16.83
N GLU A 182 16.37 -25.40 -17.75
CA GLU A 182 14.91 -25.49 -17.61
C GLU A 182 14.35 -26.94 -17.63
N SER A 183 15.21 -27.94 -17.40
CA SER A 183 14.78 -29.32 -17.20
C SER A 183 14.78 -29.62 -15.72
N TYR A 184 13.60 -29.71 -15.13
CA TYR A 184 13.39 -29.94 -13.71
C TYR A 184 13.05 -31.43 -13.44
N PRO A 185 13.22 -31.93 -12.20
CA PRO A 185 12.71 -33.25 -11.83
C PRO A 185 11.17 -33.25 -11.83
N ASP A 186 10.53 -34.28 -12.40
CA ASP A 186 9.06 -34.39 -12.54
C ASP A 186 8.30 -33.99 -11.26
N ALA A 187 8.74 -34.50 -10.09
CA ALA A 187 8.09 -34.25 -8.81
C ALA A 187 8.22 -32.80 -8.28
N ILE A 188 9.17 -32.02 -8.82
CA ILE A 188 9.28 -30.58 -8.60
C ILE A 188 8.42 -29.83 -9.62
N GLU A 189 8.50 -30.21 -10.90
CA GLU A 189 7.74 -29.58 -11.98
C GLU A 189 6.23 -29.70 -11.74
N ASP A 190 5.69 -30.92 -11.71
CA ASP A 190 4.26 -31.25 -11.51
C ASP A 190 3.62 -30.49 -10.33
N ARG A 191 4.41 -30.27 -9.27
CA ARG A 191 3.94 -29.68 -8.02
C ARG A 191 4.09 -28.16 -7.99
N PHE A 192 5.18 -27.63 -8.52
CA PHE A 192 5.57 -26.23 -8.33
C PHE A 192 5.46 -25.37 -9.58
N THR A 193 5.03 -25.92 -10.73
CA THR A 193 4.49 -25.17 -11.87
C THR A 193 2.95 -25.09 -11.88
N GLN A 194 2.28 -25.85 -11.00
CA GLN A 194 0.81 -25.96 -10.96
C GLN A 194 0.08 -24.61 -10.84
N LEU A 195 -0.91 -24.42 -11.71
CA LEU A 195 -1.90 -23.33 -11.66
C LEU A 195 -3.33 -23.91 -11.81
N PRO A 196 -4.37 -23.21 -11.33
CA PRO A 196 -5.77 -23.53 -11.64
C PRO A 196 -6.08 -23.50 -13.15
N GLU A 197 -6.98 -24.36 -13.64
CA GLU A 197 -7.38 -24.43 -15.06
C GLU A 197 -8.06 -23.13 -15.56
N ASP A 198 -8.59 -22.31 -14.66
CA ASP A 198 -9.22 -21.02 -14.93
C ASP A 198 -8.28 -19.82 -14.76
N THR A 199 -6.97 -20.06 -14.59
CA THR A 199 -5.95 -18.99 -14.57
C THR A 199 -5.89 -18.29 -15.93
N PRO A 200 -6.07 -16.95 -16.02
CA PRO A 200 -6.15 -16.28 -17.31
C PRO A 200 -4.84 -16.30 -18.12
N ASP A 201 -4.94 -16.68 -19.40
CA ASP A 201 -3.82 -16.71 -20.36
C ASP A 201 -3.04 -15.38 -20.42
N ARG A 202 -3.70 -14.24 -20.15
CA ARG A 202 -3.06 -12.91 -20.15
C ARG A 202 -1.88 -12.81 -19.18
N ILE A 203 -1.85 -13.59 -18.09
CA ILE A 203 -0.70 -13.64 -17.18
C ILE A 203 0.54 -14.21 -17.90
N ALA A 204 0.38 -15.29 -18.66
CA ALA A 204 1.48 -15.88 -19.43
C ALA A 204 1.97 -14.90 -20.51
N GLU A 205 1.05 -14.29 -21.27
CA GLU A 205 1.35 -13.27 -22.28
C GLU A 205 2.13 -12.06 -21.70
N ARG A 206 1.72 -11.58 -20.52
CA ARG A 206 2.42 -10.50 -19.80
C ARG A 206 3.79 -10.95 -19.31
N THR A 207 3.91 -12.18 -18.80
CA THR A 207 5.19 -12.70 -18.29
C THR A 207 6.19 -12.88 -19.43
N GLU A 208 5.77 -13.39 -20.58
CA GLU A 208 6.60 -13.49 -21.78
C GLU A 208 7.09 -12.10 -22.22
N SER A 209 6.17 -11.13 -22.26
CA SER A 209 6.51 -9.74 -22.59
C SER A 209 7.54 -9.16 -21.62
N VAL A 210 7.55 -9.56 -20.34
CA VAL A 210 8.52 -9.11 -19.34
C VAL A 210 9.89 -9.76 -19.58
N PHE A 211 9.94 -11.04 -19.94
CA PHE A 211 11.19 -11.71 -20.32
C PHE A 211 11.80 -11.08 -21.59
N GLU A 212 11.00 -10.86 -22.64
CA GLU A 212 11.43 -10.22 -23.89
C GLU A 212 11.97 -8.80 -23.66
N GLN A 213 11.34 -8.00 -22.79
CA GLN A 213 11.79 -6.64 -22.47
C GLN A 213 13.08 -6.60 -21.65
N ALA A 214 13.38 -7.66 -20.89
CA ALA A 214 14.55 -7.77 -20.03
C ALA A 214 15.74 -8.51 -20.70
N ASP A 215 15.56 -9.01 -21.94
CA ASP A 215 16.51 -9.89 -22.64
C ASP A 215 16.89 -11.13 -21.79
N ALA A 216 15.90 -11.70 -21.09
CA ALA A 216 16.09 -12.72 -20.06
C ALA A 216 16.06 -14.15 -20.64
N ASP A 217 17.23 -14.68 -20.96
CA ASP A 217 17.38 -16.01 -21.58
C ASP A 217 17.27 -17.18 -20.58
N ASP A 218 17.85 -17.04 -19.38
CA ASP A 218 17.97 -18.13 -18.38
C ASP A 218 16.96 -18.03 -17.21
N PRO A 219 16.73 -19.12 -16.44
CA PRO A 219 15.73 -19.12 -15.36
C PRO A 219 15.96 -18.08 -14.26
N TYR A 220 17.22 -17.70 -14.00
CA TYR A 220 17.58 -16.75 -12.96
C TYR A 220 17.31 -15.32 -13.45
N GLU A 221 17.68 -15.02 -14.68
CA GLU A 221 17.36 -13.75 -15.31
C GLU A 221 15.85 -13.58 -15.51
N LYS A 222 15.11 -14.64 -15.83
CA LYS A 222 13.64 -14.66 -15.87
C LYS A 222 13.01 -14.39 -14.51
N ALA A 223 13.50 -15.05 -13.45
CA ALA A 223 13.05 -14.78 -12.08
C ALA A 223 13.31 -13.32 -11.67
N ARG A 224 14.51 -12.80 -11.97
CA ARG A 224 14.89 -11.40 -11.75
C ARG A 224 14.04 -10.42 -12.56
N ALA A 225 13.76 -10.70 -13.84
CA ALA A 225 12.94 -9.84 -14.69
C ALA A 225 11.52 -9.65 -14.14
N VAL A 226 10.89 -10.72 -13.63
CA VAL A 226 9.56 -10.64 -13.01
C VAL A 226 9.61 -9.89 -11.67
N GLN A 227 10.65 -10.12 -10.87
CA GLN A 227 10.87 -9.39 -9.62
C GLN A 227 10.97 -7.88 -9.88
N GLU A 228 11.82 -7.48 -10.82
CA GLU A 228 12.10 -6.08 -11.14
C GLU A 228 10.91 -5.41 -11.85
N TYR A 229 10.18 -6.15 -12.69
CA TYR A 229 8.92 -5.69 -13.27
C TYR A 229 7.92 -5.32 -12.17
N LEU A 230 7.66 -6.22 -11.20
CA LEU A 230 6.69 -5.95 -10.13
C LEU A 230 7.14 -4.78 -9.26
N ARG A 231 8.42 -4.71 -8.90
CA ARG A 231 9.00 -3.60 -8.11
C ARG A 231 8.95 -2.24 -8.81
N SER A 232 8.98 -2.21 -10.14
CA SER A 232 9.02 -0.97 -10.93
C SER A 232 7.64 -0.51 -11.40
N ASN A 233 6.60 -1.37 -11.31
CA ASN A 233 5.27 -1.11 -11.87
C ASN A 233 4.13 -1.20 -10.82
N LYS A 234 4.45 -1.46 -9.54
CA LYS A 234 3.48 -1.56 -8.44
C LYS A 234 4.04 -0.94 -7.17
N GLU A 235 3.23 -0.15 -6.47
CA GLU A 235 3.60 0.51 -5.21
C GLU A 235 3.32 -0.40 -3.99
N TYR A 236 4.10 -0.23 -2.91
CA TYR A 236 3.87 -0.93 -1.65
C TYR A 236 2.92 -0.14 -0.72
N ASP A 237 1.69 -0.63 -0.56
CA ASP A 237 0.77 -0.10 0.43
C ASP A 237 -0.01 -1.17 1.22
N LEU A 238 -0.09 -0.92 2.53
CA LEU A 238 -0.77 -1.71 3.55
C LEU A 238 -2.25 -1.34 3.72
N SER A 239 -2.75 -0.26 3.08
CA SER A 239 -4.18 0.10 3.15
C SER A 239 -5.06 -0.71 2.17
N VAL A 240 -4.44 -1.22 1.10
CA VAL A 240 -5.03 -2.08 0.07
C VAL A 240 -5.65 -3.34 0.69
N SER A 241 -6.87 -3.68 0.30
CA SER A 241 -7.68 -4.73 0.94
C SER A 241 -8.48 -5.63 -0.01
N GLU A 242 -8.18 -5.51 -1.30
CA GLU A 242 -8.82 -6.15 -2.43
C GLU A 242 -8.77 -7.68 -2.34
N ARG A 243 -9.84 -8.34 -2.80
CA ARG A 243 -9.91 -9.80 -2.90
C ARG A 243 -10.52 -10.19 -4.23
N SER A 244 -9.96 -11.23 -4.84
CA SER A 244 -10.33 -11.74 -6.14
C SER A 244 -10.16 -13.26 -6.17
N ASN A 245 -10.93 -13.93 -7.01
CA ASN A 245 -10.75 -15.36 -7.29
C ASN A 245 -9.55 -15.63 -8.21
N SER A 246 -8.98 -14.59 -8.82
CA SER A 246 -7.71 -14.62 -9.55
C SER A 246 -6.86 -13.44 -9.10
N ILE A 247 -6.30 -13.54 -7.90
CA ILE A 247 -5.67 -12.41 -7.19
C ILE A 247 -4.39 -11.92 -7.86
N ALA A 248 -3.60 -12.83 -8.44
CA ALA A 248 -2.44 -12.45 -9.26
C ALA A 248 -2.87 -11.66 -10.52
N ASP A 249 -3.95 -12.07 -11.17
CA ASP A 249 -4.47 -11.40 -12.37
C ASP A 249 -4.96 -9.98 -12.05
N THR A 250 -5.79 -9.85 -11.00
CA THR A 250 -6.25 -8.54 -10.52
C THR A 250 -5.07 -7.65 -10.10
N PHE A 251 -4.06 -8.17 -9.40
CA PHE A 251 -2.89 -7.36 -9.02
C PHE A 251 -2.04 -6.91 -10.21
N ILE A 252 -1.78 -7.79 -11.18
CA ILE A 252 -0.95 -7.48 -12.34
C ILE A 252 -1.61 -6.41 -13.24
N PHE A 253 -2.93 -6.49 -13.45
CA PHE A 253 -3.62 -5.69 -14.47
C PHE A 253 -4.60 -4.61 -13.97
N GLU A 254 -5.05 -4.68 -12.72
CA GLU A 254 -6.17 -3.86 -12.21
C GLU A 254 -5.87 -3.11 -10.91
N MET A 255 -4.75 -3.41 -10.23
CA MET A 255 -4.31 -2.73 -9.01
C MET A 255 -2.95 -2.05 -9.23
N ASP A 256 -2.79 -0.81 -8.78
CA ASP A 256 -1.51 -0.10 -8.86
C ASP A 256 -0.64 -0.27 -7.61
N ALA A 257 -1.25 -0.62 -6.47
CA ALA A 257 -0.56 -0.82 -5.19
C ALA A 257 -1.00 -2.11 -4.49
N GLY A 258 -0.18 -2.59 -3.55
CA GLY A 258 -0.52 -3.69 -2.64
C GLY A 258 0.59 -3.98 -1.64
N TYR A 259 0.46 -5.05 -0.86
CA TYR A 259 1.48 -5.48 0.09
C TYR A 259 2.06 -6.87 -0.26
N CYS A 260 3.05 -7.33 0.50
CA CYS A 260 3.94 -8.46 0.15
C CYS A 260 3.26 -9.75 -0.32
N GLU A 261 2.05 -10.07 0.18
CA GLU A 261 1.29 -11.25 -0.28
C GLU A 261 0.90 -11.16 -1.76
N TYR A 262 0.50 -9.98 -2.25
CA TYR A 262 0.14 -9.77 -3.65
C TYR A 262 1.37 -9.85 -4.55
N PHE A 263 2.48 -9.19 -4.16
CA PHE A 263 3.76 -9.24 -4.87
C PHE A 263 4.27 -10.69 -4.97
N ALA A 264 4.40 -11.39 -3.84
CA ALA A 264 4.91 -12.77 -3.81
C ALA A 264 3.99 -13.76 -4.54
N THR A 265 2.66 -13.58 -4.45
CA THR A 265 1.71 -14.41 -5.22
C THR A 265 1.84 -14.16 -6.71
N SER A 266 1.92 -12.89 -7.13
CA SER A 266 1.98 -12.54 -8.55
C SER A 266 3.27 -13.00 -9.20
N MET A 267 4.42 -12.81 -8.54
CA MET A 267 5.69 -13.35 -9.02
C MET A 267 5.65 -14.86 -9.17
N ALA A 268 5.17 -15.57 -8.15
CA ALA A 268 5.10 -17.03 -8.20
C ALA A 268 4.16 -17.52 -9.32
N VAL A 269 3.01 -16.85 -9.53
CA VAL A 269 2.05 -17.22 -10.58
C VAL A 269 2.57 -16.88 -11.98
N MET A 270 3.24 -15.73 -12.16
CA MET A 270 3.91 -15.38 -13.42
C MET A 270 4.96 -16.42 -13.80
N LEU A 271 5.89 -16.75 -12.89
CA LEU A 271 6.93 -17.77 -13.15
C LEU A 271 6.34 -19.16 -13.45
N ARG A 272 5.31 -19.57 -12.68
CA ARG A 272 4.58 -20.82 -12.93
C ARG A 272 3.91 -20.87 -14.30
N SER A 273 3.36 -19.74 -14.77
CA SER A 273 2.74 -19.66 -16.11
C SER A 273 3.72 -19.92 -17.25
N GLN A 274 5.01 -19.83 -16.96
CA GLN A 274 6.14 -20.08 -17.87
C GLN A 274 6.90 -21.37 -17.53
N GLY A 275 6.32 -22.27 -16.74
CA GLY A 275 6.94 -23.55 -16.39
C GLY A 275 8.11 -23.47 -15.41
N ILE A 276 8.40 -22.29 -14.84
CA ILE A 276 9.49 -22.12 -13.85
C ILE A 276 8.95 -22.51 -12.46
N PRO A 277 9.52 -23.53 -11.78
CA PRO A 277 8.97 -24.01 -10.51
C PRO A 277 9.22 -23.01 -9.38
N ALA A 278 8.15 -22.42 -8.87
CA ALA A 278 8.18 -21.39 -7.83
C ALA A 278 7.24 -21.76 -6.68
N ARG A 279 7.56 -21.35 -5.44
CA ARG A 279 6.71 -21.56 -4.27
C ARG A 279 6.57 -20.31 -3.42
N TYR A 280 5.38 -20.12 -2.87
CA TYR A 280 5.06 -19.02 -1.97
C TYR A 280 5.54 -19.33 -0.55
N VAL A 281 6.25 -18.40 0.07
CA VAL A 281 6.90 -18.60 1.37
C VAL A 281 6.51 -17.48 2.31
N VAL A 282 6.31 -17.82 3.59
CA VAL A 282 6.00 -16.84 4.64
C VAL A 282 6.91 -17.04 5.84
N GLY A 283 7.10 -15.95 6.56
CA GLY A 283 7.95 -15.90 7.74
C GLY A 283 8.12 -14.46 8.19
N TYR A 284 9.35 -14.10 8.54
CA TYR A 284 9.72 -12.75 8.92
C TYR A 284 10.96 -12.28 8.16
N THR A 285 11.02 -10.98 7.87
CA THR A 285 12.25 -10.27 7.55
C THR A 285 13.22 -10.30 8.73
N SER A 286 14.45 -9.90 8.50
CA SER A 286 15.56 -10.15 9.44
C SER A 286 15.42 -9.47 10.80
N GLY A 287 14.66 -8.38 10.90
CA GLY A 287 14.35 -7.66 12.13
C GLY A 287 15.24 -6.44 12.38
N GLN A 288 14.96 -5.73 13.47
CA GLN A 288 15.74 -4.57 13.91
C GLN A 288 17.00 -5.05 14.64
N ARG A 289 18.18 -4.52 14.31
CA ARG A 289 19.41 -4.86 15.04
C ARG A 289 19.43 -4.12 16.39
N VAL A 290 19.75 -4.85 17.47
CA VAL A 290 19.79 -4.32 18.86
C VAL A 290 21.07 -4.68 19.63
N GLY A 291 21.94 -5.49 19.02
CA GLY A 291 23.24 -5.89 19.55
C GLY A 291 24.14 -6.36 18.41
N GLU A 292 25.38 -6.75 18.72
CA GLU A 292 26.39 -7.09 17.72
C GLU A 292 25.89 -8.15 16.71
N ASN A 293 25.24 -9.20 17.21
CA ASN A 293 24.62 -10.26 16.41
C ASN A 293 23.15 -10.51 16.83
N THR A 294 22.51 -9.55 17.50
CA THR A 294 21.19 -9.70 18.12
C THR A 294 20.15 -8.84 17.42
N TYR A 295 19.01 -9.44 17.06
CA TYR A 295 17.93 -8.81 16.31
C TYR A 295 16.58 -8.99 17.03
N GLU A 296 15.79 -7.92 17.15
CA GLU A 296 14.38 -8.00 17.54
C GLU A 296 13.49 -8.14 16.31
N VAL A 297 12.76 -9.25 16.22
CA VAL A 297 11.80 -9.50 15.14
C VAL A 297 10.41 -9.21 15.67
N ARG A 298 9.79 -8.15 15.15
CA ARG A 298 8.47 -7.63 15.54
C ARG A 298 7.36 -8.19 14.65
N GLY A 299 6.11 -7.96 15.03
CA GLY A 299 4.96 -8.31 14.21
C GLY A 299 5.08 -7.80 12.77
N MET A 300 5.41 -6.52 12.60
CA MET A 300 5.57 -5.83 11.30
C MET A 300 6.74 -6.34 10.42
N ASN A 301 7.58 -7.22 10.95
CA ASN A 301 8.57 -7.94 10.15
C ASN A 301 7.94 -9.16 9.44
N ALA A 302 6.69 -9.53 9.75
CA ALA A 302 6.00 -10.62 9.08
C ALA A 302 5.86 -10.33 7.58
N HIS A 303 6.25 -11.30 6.75
CA HIS A 303 6.49 -11.06 5.34
C HIS A 303 6.28 -12.31 4.48
N ALA A 304 6.03 -12.08 3.19
CA ALA A 304 5.83 -13.09 2.18
C ALA A 304 6.78 -12.88 1.00
N TRP A 305 7.37 -13.96 0.49
CA TRP A 305 8.33 -13.94 -0.62
C TRP A 305 8.20 -15.20 -1.48
N VAL A 306 9.01 -15.30 -2.53
CA VAL A 306 9.04 -16.46 -3.43
C VAL A 306 10.34 -17.23 -3.25
N GLU A 307 10.28 -18.55 -3.28
CA GLU A 307 11.47 -19.37 -3.56
C GLU A 307 11.29 -20.02 -4.94
N VAL A 308 12.28 -19.87 -5.82
CA VAL A 308 12.33 -20.42 -7.18
C VAL A 308 13.33 -21.59 -7.21
N TYR A 309 13.03 -22.67 -7.92
CA TYR A 309 13.90 -23.85 -7.95
C TYR A 309 14.86 -23.82 -9.14
N PHE A 310 16.16 -23.98 -8.85
CA PHE A 310 17.25 -24.05 -9.82
C PHE A 310 17.93 -25.41 -9.74
N GLU A 311 18.07 -26.09 -10.87
CA GLU A 311 18.68 -27.42 -10.89
C GLU A 311 20.14 -27.37 -10.38
N SER A 312 20.59 -28.39 -9.65
CA SER A 312 21.87 -28.44 -8.92
C SER A 312 22.10 -27.43 -7.77
N VAL A 313 21.27 -26.39 -7.61
CA VAL A 313 21.36 -25.41 -6.50
C VAL A 313 20.24 -25.60 -5.47
N GLY A 314 19.02 -25.89 -5.93
CA GLY A 314 17.81 -26.01 -5.13
C GLY A 314 16.96 -24.74 -5.12
N TRP A 315 16.24 -24.53 -4.01
CA TRP A 315 15.33 -23.39 -3.84
C TRP A 315 16.10 -22.10 -3.56
N VAL A 316 15.81 -21.00 -4.24
CA VAL A 316 16.50 -19.71 -4.05
C VAL A 316 15.47 -18.61 -3.84
N ARG A 317 15.68 -17.76 -2.84
CA ARG A 317 14.75 -16.68 -2.51
C ARG A 317 14.79 -15.55 -3.55
N PHE A 318 13.61 -15.09 -3.91
CA PHE A 318 13.34 -13.81 -4.58
C PHE A 318 12.29 -13.04 -3.78
N ASP A 319 12.44 -11.73 -3.65
CA ASP A 319 11.49 -10.85 -2.96
C ASP A 319 10.95 -9.78 -3.93
N PRO A 320 9.78 -9.99 -4.55
CA PRO A 320 9.17 -9.01 -5.47
C PRO A 320 8.66 -7.74 -4.77
N THR A 321 8.74 -7.64 -3.45
CA THR A 321 8.29 -6.46 -2.72
C THR A 321 9.32 -5.32 -2.82
N PRO A 322 8.93 -4.06 -3.11
CA PRO A 322 9.81 -2.90 -3.02
C PRO A 322 10.40 -2.75 -1.60
N GLY A 323 11.69 -3.03 -1.45
CA GLY A 323 12.35 -3.02 -0.15
C GLY A 323 12.33 -1.64 0.54
N ASN A 324 12.61 -0.57 -0.21
CA ASN A 324 12.72 0.79 0.33
C ASN A 324 11.39 1.29 0.91
N GLU A 325 10.30 1.14 0.16
CA GLU A 325 8.96 1.56 0.61
C GLU A 325 8.51 0.74 1.82
N ARG A 326 8.75 -0.58 1.81
CA ARG A 326 8.49 -1.44 2.98
C ARG A 326 9.29 -1.00 4.20
N LEU A 327 10.57 -0.67 4.06
CA LEU A 327 11.37 -0.16 5.17
C LEU A 327 10.88 1.19 5.67
N GLN A 328 10.53 2.12 4.76
CA GLN A 328 9.93 3.40 5.14
C GLN A 328 8.65 3.18 5.97
N ARG A 329 7.78 2.25 5.57
CA ARG A 329 6.60 1.87 6.36
C ARG A 329 6.94 1.23 7.71
N GLN A 330 8.02 0.47 7.81
CA GLN A 330 8.51 -0.08 9.09
C GLN A 330 9.12 1.00 9.99
N GLN A 331 9.79 2.00 9.42
CA GLN A 331 10.30 3.18 10.11
C GLN A 331 9.14 4.06 10.60
N GLU A 332 8.14 4.39 9.77
CA GLU A 332 6.91 5.11 10.15
C GLU A 332 6.19 4.41 11.33
N ALA A 333 6.08 3.07 11.29
CA ALA A 333 5.49 2.30 12.38
C ALA A 333 6.31 2.37 13.68
N LEU A 334 7.64 2.55 13.57
CA LEU A 334 8.56 2.65 14.70
C LEU A 334 8.76 4.07 15.23
N GLU A 335 8.70 5.12 14.41
CA GLU A 335 8.80 6.53 14.86
C GLU A 335 7.67 6.92 15.83
N ASN A 336 6.57 6.17 15.82
CA ASN A 336 5.51 6.24 16.82
C ASN A 336 5.88 5.58 18.17
N VAL A 337 7.13 5.13 18.34
CA VAL A 337 7.72 4.52 19.53
C VAL A 337 9.08 5.18 19.79
N ASP A 338 9.31 5.75 20.97
CA ASP A 338 10.53 6.53 21.26
C ASP A 338 11.84 5.75 21.00
N GLY A 339 12.57 6.08 19.92
CA GLY A 339 13.90 5.52 19.63
C GLY A 339 14.46 5.90 18.25
N GLU A 340 15.76 5.64 18.06
CA GLU A 340 16.45 5.71 16.77
C GLU A 340 16.83 4.28 16.36
N PHE A 341 16.56 3.89 15.11
CA PHE A 341 16.43 2.48 14.74
C PHE A 341 17.17 2.12 13.44
N ASP A 342 17.95 1.03 13.50
CA ASP A 342 18.64 0.43 12.37
C ASP A 342 17.88 -0.83 11.88
N ILE A 343 17.45 -0.81 10.61
CA ILE A 343 16.57 -1.80 9.99
C ILE A 343 17.02 -2.11 8.56
N GLU A 344 18.10 -2.86 8.42
CA GLU A 344 18.48 -3.46 7.12
C GLU A 344 17.74 -4.76 6.87
N ASP A 345 17.75 -5.25 5.63
CA ASP A 345 17.13 -6.51 5.30
C ASP A 345 17.81 -7.18 4.10
N PRO A 346 18.31 -8.42 4.18
CA PRO A 346 19.10 -8.97 3.09
C PRO A 346 18.25 -9.15 1.83
N GLY A 347 18.73 -8.62 0.70
CA GLY A 347 18.11 -8.81 -0.62
C GLY A 347 18.20 -10.25 -1.12
N SER A 348 17.55 -10.52 -2.24
CA SER A 348 17.69 -11.76 -3.02
C SER A 348 19.14 -11.93 -3.51
N PRO A 349 19.60 -13.12 -3.94
CA PRO A 349 20.95 -13.24 -4.50
C PRO A 349 21.13 -12.33 -5.72
N GLY A 350 22.25 -11.62 -5.77
CA GLY A 350 22.52 -10.58 -6.78
C GLY A 350 21.80 -9.25 -6.55
N GLU A 351 21.04 -9.10 -5.46
CA GLU A 351 20.29 -7.89 -5.10
C GLU A 351 20.99 -7.14 -3.97
N ALA A 352 21.63 -6.01 -4.29
CA ALA A 352 22.17 -5.10 -3.30
C ALA A 352 21.02 -4.29 -2.66
N PHE A 353 20.70 -4.59 -1.40
CA PHE A 353 19.74 -3.81 -0.62
C PHE A 353 20.36 -3.34 0.70
N SER A 354 20.51 -2.03 0.83
CA SER A 354 21.07 -1.38 2.01
C SER A 354 20.33 -0.07 2.32
N PRO A 355 19.65 0.05 3.47
CA PRO A 355 19.23 1.33 4.03
C PRO A 355 20.41 1.96 4.80
N GLY A 356 21.26 2.68 4.06
CA GLY A 356 22.61 3.01 4.51
C GLY A 356 23.61 1.99 3.98
N GLY A 357 24.38 2.37 2.95
CA GLY A 357 25.07 1.43 2.07
C GLY A 357 26.34 0.75 2.62
N GLN A 358 26.48 -0.57 2.38
CA GLN A 358 27.68 -1.19 1.78
C GLN A 358 27.54 -2.71 1.62
N GLY A 359 28.28 -3.26 0.64
CA GLY A 359 28.50 -4.70 0.51
C GLY A 359 28.43 -5.21 -0.93
N SER A 360 29.44 -4.89 -1.74
CA SER A 360 29.67 -5.56 -3.02
C SER A 360 30.49 -6.84 -2.78
N ASP A 361 29.95 -8.00 -3.15
CA ASP A 361 30.63 -9.30 -2.97
C ASP A 361 31.83 -9.45 -3.91
N ALA A 362 32.86 -10.13 -3.37
CA ALA A 362 34.19 -10.29 -3.93
C ALA A 362 34.28 -11.07 -5.26
N ASP A 363 35.23 -10.64 -6.10
CA ASP A 363 35.87 -11.48 -7.11
C ASP A 363 37.27 -11.88 -6.58
N GLU A 364 37.60 -13.17 -6.53
CA GLU A 364 38.81 -13.67 -5.84
C GLU A 364 40.10 -13.32 -6.61
N GLN A 365 40.71 -12.17 -6.31
CA GLN A 365 42.05 -11.83 -6.79
C GLN A 365 42.96 -11.27 -5.68
N THR A 366 43.57 -12.20 -4.92
CA THR A 366 44.80 -11.99 -4.14
C THR A 366 44.78 -10.95 -3.00
N GLY A 367 43.87 -11.11 -2.05
CA GLY A 367 44.11 -10.86 -0.62
C GLY A 367 44.30 -9.42 -0.12
N LEU A 368 44.47 -8.43 -1.01
CA LEU A 368 44.41 -7.00 -0.70
C LEU A 368 43.07 -6.46 -1.21
N GLU A 369 42.25 -5.92 -0.32
CA GLU A 369 40.88 -5.50 -0.61
C GLU A 369 40.73 -4.00 -0.35
N THR A 370 39.81 -3.36 -1.08
CA THR A 370 39.46 -1.96 -0.85
C THR A 370 37.95 -1.79 -0.72
N SER A 371 37.51 -0.96 0.22
CA SER A 371 36.08 -0.72 0.48
C SER A 371 35.82 0.76 0.64
N LEU A 372 34.79 1.28 -0.05
CA LEU A 372 34.36 2.68 0.01
C LEU A 372 33.16 2.84 0.93
N ASN A 373 33.26 3.76 1.90
CA ASN A 373 32.24 3.99 2.93
C ASN A 373 30.86 4.49 2.43
N ARG A 374 30.71 4.65 1.11
CA ARG A 374 29.46 4.90 0.37
C ARG A 374 29.70 4.77 -1.13
N THR A 375 28.63 4.64 -1.91
CA THR A 375 28.65 4.71 -3.38
C THR A 375 29.41 5.93 -3.88
N ALA A 376 30.26 5.75 -4.88
CA ALA A 376 31.04 6.82 -5.49
C ALA A 376 30.13 7.75 -6.32
N VAL A 377 29.99 9.01 -5.88
CA VAL A 377 29.20 10.05 -6.56
C VAL A 377 30.13 11.20 -6.97
N PRO A 378 30.10 11.72 -8.22
CA PRO A 378 31.05 12.73 -8.70
C PRO A 378 31.16 13.96 -7.79
N GLY A 379 32.41 14.31 -7.45
CA GLY A 379 32.71 15.47 -6.60
C GLY A 379 32.37 15.30 -5.11
N THR A 380 32.00 14.11 -4.64
CA THR A 380 31.81 13.83 -3.21
C THR A 380 33.08 13.31 -2.55
N ALA A 381 33.25 13.54 -1.25
CA ALA A 381 34.28 12.87 -0.47
C ALA A 381 33.85 11.42 -0.14
N VAL A 382 34.76 10.46 -0.18
CA VAL A 382 34.55 9.07 0.23
C VAL A 382 35.73 8.62 1.09
N GLU A 383 35.45 7.82 2.11
CA GLU A 383 36.47 7.15 2.92
C GLU A 383 36.72 5.77 2.33
N LEU A 384 37.95 5.52 1.88
CA LEU A 384 38.43 4.21 1.46
C LEU A 384 39.11 3.52 2.64
N THR A 385 38.74 2.28 2.90
CA THR A 385 39.46 1.36 3.79
C THR A 385 40.25 0.36 2.96
N VAL A 386 41.50 0.10 3.34
CA VAL A 386 42.37 -0.92 2.73
C VAL A 386 42.67 -2.02 3.75
N THR A 387 42.34 -3.26 3.38
CA THR A 387 42.56 -4.48 4.20
C THR A 387 43.44 -5.49 3.46
N TYR A 388 44.11 -6.36 4.23
CA TYR A 388 44.83 -7.52 3.72
C TYR A 388 44.53 -8.74 4.59
N ASN A 389 43.79 -9.72 4.06
CA ASN A 389 43.17 -10.82 4.83
C ASN A 389 42.49 -10.30 6.11
N ASP A 390 41.46 -9.45 5.96
CA ASP A 390 40.70 -8.79 7.04
C ASP A 390 41.49 -7.84 7.97
N ALA A 391 42.81 -7.74 7.85
CA ALA A 391 43.63 -6.84 8.67
C ALA A 391 43.84 -5.48 7.99
N ALA A 392 43.56 -4.39 8.71
CA ALA A 392 43.81 -3.02 8.23
C ALA A 392 45.27 -2.79 7.79
N VAL A 393 45.47 -2.13 6.64
CA VAL A 393 46.80 -1.86 6.05
C VAL A 393 47.18 -0.38 6.20
N PRO A 394 47.94 0.00 7.25
CA PRO A 394 48.36 1.37 7.47
C PRO A 394 49.59 1.76 6.63
N GLY A 395 49.70 3.03 6.27
CA GLY A 395 50.91 3.60 5.67
C GLY A 395 51.10 3.33 4.17
N VAL A 396 50.07 2.91 3.44
CA VAL A 396 50.11 2.77 1.96
C VAL A 396 49.56 4.03 1.29
N GLU A 397 50.13 4.42 0.14
CA GLU A 397 49.62 5.54 -0.66
C GLU A 397 48.44 5.08 -1.52
N VAL A 398 47.37 5.86 -1.55
CA VAL A 398 46.16 5.59 -2.32
C VAL A 398 45.97 6.67 -3.38
N LEU A 399 45.63 6.24 -4.59
CA LEU A 399 45.33 7.13 -5.72
C LEU A 399 43.94 6.85 -6.30
N PHE A 400 43.21 7.91 -6.62
CA PHE A 400 41.95 7.85 -7.35
C PHE A 400 42.20 8.30 -8.81
N ASN A 401 41.92 7.42 -9.77
CA ASN A 401 42.16 7.60 -11.21
C ASN A 401 43.59 8.08 -11.55
N GLY A 402 44.58 7.70 -10.72
CA GLY A 402 45.99 8.06 -10.86
C GLY A 402 46.42 9.35 -10.13
N GLU A 403 45.52 10.06 -9.44
CA GLU A 403 45.86 11.21 -8.57
C GLU A 403 45.88 10.79 -7.09
N SER A 404 46.96 11.14 -6.38
CA SER A 404 47.17 10.74 -4.98
C SER A 404 46.20 11.46 -4.03
N VAL A 405 45.39 10.70 -3.29
CA VAL A 405 44.42 11.24 -2.32
C VAL A 405 44.92 11.23 -0.89
N GLY A 406 45.91 10.38 -0.57
CA GLY A 406 46.55 10.35 0.74
C GLY A 406 47.27 9.05 1.05
N ILE A 407 47.65 8.92 2.32
CA ILE A 407 48.25 7.70 2.89
C ILE A 407 47.28 7.16 3.93
N THR A 408 47.07 5.84 3.97
CA THR A 408 46.18 5.19 4.93
C THR A 408 46.64 5.39 6.37
N ASP A 409 45.70 5.66 7.26
CA ASP A 409 45.94 5.82 8.68
C ASP A 409 46.15 4.45 9.38
N ARG A 410 46.29 4.45 10.71
CA ARG A 410 46.48 3.24 11.53
C ARG A 410 45.33 2.21 11.45
N ASN A 411 44.15 2.62 10.98
CA ASN A 411 42.98 1.78 10.76
C ASN A 411 42.84 1.37 9.28
N GLY A 412 43.83 1.70 8.43
CA GLY A 412 43.79 1.41 7.00
C GLY A 412 42.92 2.39 6.20
N THR A 413 42.50 3.52 6.77
CA THR A 413 41.54 4.43 6.11
C THR A 413 42.17 5.68 5.51
N VAL A 414 41.58 6.20 4.42
CA VAL A 414 41.95 7.46 3.77
C VAL A 414 40.72 8.12 3.15
N VAL A 415 40.61 9.46 3.19
CA VAL A 415 39.49 10.19 2.59
C VAL A 415 39.93 10.90 1.31
N GLY A 416 39.26 10.59 0.20
CA GLY A 416 39.51 11.21 -1.12
C GLY A 416 38.23 11.76 -1.73
N THR A 417 38.34 12.63 -2.75
CA THR A 417 37.19 13.13 -3.51
C THR A 417 37.02 12.33 -4.79
N VAL A 418 35.82 11.81 -5.04
CA VAL A 418 35.47 11.06 -6.25
C VAL A 418 35.61 11.98 -7.49
N PRO A 419 36.38 11.58 -8.51
CA PRO A 419 36.56 12.38 -9.72
C PRO A 419 35.30 12.38 -10.61
N ASP A 420 35.20 13.37 -11.49
CA ASP A 420 34.16 13.44 -12.53
C ASP A 420 34.45 12.44 -13.68
N ALA A 421 34.39 11.14 -13.38
CA ALA A 421 34.77 10.03 -14.26
C ALA A 421 33.60 9.04 -14.50
N GLU A 422 33.86 7.96 -15.25
CA GLU A 422 32.91 6.84 -15.47
C GLU A 422 33.00 5.81 -14.36
N GLU A 423 34.24 5.56 -13.92
CA GLU A 423 34.60 4.62 -12.90
C GLU A 423 35.65 5.27 -12.00
N LEU A 424 35.62 4.90 -10.73
CA LEU A 424 36.61 5.27 -9.72
C LEU A 424 37.63 4.14 -9.63
N THR A 425 38.74 4.30 -10.33
CA THR A 425 39.88 3.39 -10.27
C THR A 425 40.75 3.73 -9.06
N VAL A 426 40.80 2.83 -8.08
CA VAL A 426 41.63 2.94 -6.89
C VAL A 426 42.94 2.20 -7.12
N GLN A 427 44.07 2.85 -6.91
CA GLN A 427 45.41 2.24 -7.00
C GLN A 427 46.14 2.38 -5.67
N ILE A 428 46.78 1.29 -5.23
CA ILE A 428 47.56 1.28 -3.98
C ILE A 428 49.05 1.14 -4.29
N ARG A 429 49.88 1.98 -3.64
CA ARG A 429 51.34 1.98 -3.76
C ARG A 429 52.02 1.79 -2.41
N GLU A 430 53.20 1.17 -2.42
CA GLU A 430 54.08 1.12 -1.24
C GLU A 430 54.42 2.56 -0.78
N GLY A 431 53.95 2.93 0.40
CA GLY A 431 54.23 4.24 0.99
C GLY A 431 55.72 4.42 1.25
N THR A 432 56.30 5.51 0.76
CA THR A 432 57.76 5.74 0.78
C THR A 432 58.38 6.00 2.18
N ASP A 433 57.56 6.05 3.23
CA ASP A 433 57.95 6.27 4.63
C ASP A 433 57.64 5.07 5.57
N ALA A 434 57.29 3.89 5.03
CA ALA A 434 57.02 2.71 5.85
C ALA A 434 58.29 2.18 6.58
N THR A 435 58.36 2.38 7.90
CA THR A 435 59.40 1.75 8.73
C THR A 435 59.17 0.23 8.84
N PRO A 436 60.22 -0.63 8.80
CA PRO A 436 60.06 -2.08 8.63
C PRO A 436 59.26 -2.88 9.67
N ASP A 437 58.87 -2.29 10.81
CA ASP A 437 58.21 -2.99 11.92
C ASP A 437 56.69 -3.22 11.70
N ALA A 438 56.04 -2.52 10.75
CA ALA A 438 54.59 -2.56 10.60
C ALA A 438 54.04 -3.90 10.06
N LEU A 439 54.78 -4.57 9.18
CA LEU A 439 54.35 -5.84 8.56
C LEU A 439 54.62 -7.08 9.44
N GLU A 440 55.47 -6.97 10.46
CA GLU A 440 55.89 -8.13 11.27
C GLU A 440 54.87 -8.47 12.38
N THR A 441 53.96 -7.54 12.73
CA THR A 441 52.97 -7.73 13.81
C THR A 441 51.71 -8.48 13.36
N ALA A 442 51.30 -8.37 12.09
CA ALA A 442 50.07 -9.01 11.59
C ALA A 442 50.22 -10.51 11.27
N ILE A 443 51.46 -11.00 11.09
CA ILE A 443 51.72 -12.35 10.54
C ILE A 443 51.93 -13.42 11.63
N PHE A 444 52.20 -13.04 12.88
CA PHE A 444 52.69 -13.98 13.92
C PHE A 444 51.70 -14.40 15.01
N ASP A 445 50.53 -13.76 15.15
CA ASP A 445 49.57 -14.10 16.24
C ASP A 445 48.63 -15.28 15.92
N SER A 446 48.71 -15.90 14.73
CA SER A 446 47.81 -16.99 14.32
C SER A 446 48.35 -18.42 14.54
N GLU A 447 49.64 -18.61 14.91
CA GLU A 447 50.24 -19.93 15.13
C GLU A 447 50.88 -20.10 16.53
N GLY A 448 50.05 -20.21 17.59
CA GLY A 448 50.55 -20.31 18.98
C GLY A 448 49.60 -20.99 19.99
N ASN A 449 49.58 -22.33 20.01
CA ASN A 449 48.71 -23.14 20.88
C ASN A 449 48.99 -23.02 22.40
N GLY A 450 47.93 -22.72 23.17
CA GLY A 450 47.49 -23.43 24.39
C GLY A 450 48.49 -23.84 25.50
N THR A 451 48.12 -23.42 26.72
CA THR A 451 48.40 -23.98 28.07
C THR A 451 49.61 -23.53 28.90
N ASP A 452 49.23 -23.26 30.17
CA ASP A 452 49.95 -23.36 31.43
C ASP A 452 50.49 -22.07 32.09
N GLN A 453 50.49 -22.12 33.42
CA GLN A 453 50.50 -20.97 34.33
C GLN A 453 51.91 -20.40 34.57
N LEU A 454 51.98 -19.12 34.92
CA LEU A 454 52.28 -18.72 36.31
C LEU A 454 52.09 -17.21 36.53
N TYR A 455 51.40 -16.88 37.62
CA TYR A 455 51.32 -15.53 38.18
C TYR A 455 52.63 -15.21 38.92
N GLU A 456 53.34 -14.16 38.52
CA GLU A 456 54.21 -13.42 39.44
C GLU A 456 54.29 -11.94 39.02
N SER A 457 54.02 -11.05 39.97
CA SER A 457 54.27 -9.60 39.92
C SER A 457 55.29 -9.26 41.02
N PRO A 458 55.75 -8.00 41.24
CA PRO A 458 55.50 -6.74 40.53
C PRO A 458 56.79 -5.87 40.34
N GLU A 459 56.61 -4.57 40.08
CA GLU A 459 57.61 -3.47 40.20
C GLU A 459 58.69 -3.37 39.09
N GLY A 460 59.09 -2.19 38.60
CA GLY A 460 58.65 -0.82 38.88
C GLY A 460 59.44 0.23 38.06
N ASN A 461 58.99 1.50 38.09
CA ASN A 461 59.61 2.74 37.58
C ASN A 461 61.05 2.70 36.98
N ALA A 462 61.24 3.31 35.81
CA ALA A 462 61.95 4.60 35.70
C ALA A 462 61.90 5.25 34.30
N THR A 463 61.61 6.55 34.28
CA THR A 463 61.89 7.48 33.17
C THR A 463 63.40 7.82 33.12
N VAL A 464 63.97 8.18 31.95
CA VAL A 464 64.82 9.39 31.72
C VAL A 464 65.65 9.31 30.41
N LEU A 465 65.37 10.27 29.52
CA LEU A 465 66.25 11.06 28.63
C LEU A 465 67.57 10.49 28.06
N GLY A 466 67.61 10.42 26.72
CA GLY A 466 68.48 11.30 25.91
C GLY A 466 69.89 10.81 25.53
N GLY A 467 70.34 11.23 24.33
CA GLY A 467 71.76 11.14 23.92
C GLY A 467 71.98 10.77 22.45
N SER A 468 72.15 11.76 21.59
CA SER A 468 72.64 11.56 20.22
C SER A 468 74.15 11.27 20.20
N SER A 469 74.63 10.34 19.37
CA SER A 469 75.81 10.58 18.50
C SER A 469 76.15 9.39 17.59
N SER A 470 76.49 9.72 16.35
CA SER A 470 77.17 8.89 15.36
C SER A 470 78.57 8.38 15.77
N ALA A 471 79.01 7.24 15.23
CA ALA A 471 80.16 7.18 14.31
C ALA A 471 80.55 5.74 13.88
N ALA A 472 81.09 5.63 12.66
CA ALA A 472 81.52 4.41 11.99
C ALA A 472 82.76 3.71 12.59
N GLY A 473 82.96 2.43 12.27
CA GLY A 473 84.12 1.65 12.74
C GLY A 473 84.25 0.24 12.14
N SER A 474 84.49 0.18 10.84
CA SER A 474 85.02 -0.96 10.07
C SER A 474 86.18 -1.73 10.74
N LEU A 475 86.22 -3.07 10.61
CA LEU A 475 87.32 -3.89 10.03
C LEU A 475 87.29 -5.36 10.50
N GLY A 476 87.63 -6.31 9.61
CA GLY A 476 88.47 -7.47 10.02
C GLY A 476 88.00 -8.91 9.76
N SER A 477 88.20 -9.39 8.51
CA SER A 477 88.82 -10.70 8.18
C SER A 477 88.15 -12.05 8.52
N ALA A 478 88.03 -12.90 7.48
CA ALA A 478 87.73 -14.34 7.54
C ALA A 478 88.99 -15.20 7.90
N PRO A 479 88.92 -16.54 8.09
CA PRO A 479 88.68 -17.48 6.98
C PRO A 479 87.89 -18.79 7.26
N THR A 480 87.29 -19.31 6.17
CA THR A 480 86.84 -20.70 5.86
C THR A 480 86.94 -21.84 6.89
N THR A 481 85.83 -22.57 7.06
CA THR A 481 85.78 -24.03 6.78
C THR A 481 84.43 -24.41 6.17
N ALA A 482 84.40 -25.27 5.14
CA ALA A 482 83.17 -25.68 4.46
C ALA A 482 82.67 -27.05 4.94
N THR A 483 81.35 -27.21 5.09
CA THR A 483 80.63 -28.47 4.84
C THR A 483 79.18 -28.14 4.47
N THR A 484 78.72 -28.66 3.34
CA THR A 484 77.38 -28.46 2.78
C THR A 484 76.33 -29.31 3.48
N VAL A 485 75.23 -28.70 3.94
CA VAL A 485 73.91 -29.34 4.06
C VAL A 485 72.87 -28.33 3.55
N SER A 486 71.93 -28.80 2.75
CA SER A 486 70.89 -27.96 2.13
C SER A 486 69.67 -27.85 3.04
N SER A 487 69.18 -26.64 3.28
CA SER A 487 67.86 -26.38 3.89
C SER A 487 67.35 -25.00 3.44
N ASN A 488 66.11 -25.00 2.95
CA ASN A 488 65.41 -23.95 2.22
C ASN A 488 65.70 -22.49 2.62
N GLN A 489 65.91 -21.63 1.61
CA GLN A 489 65.56 -20.22 1.73
C GLN A 489 64.04 -20.11 1.90
N VAL A 490 63.59 -19.58 3.04
CA VAL A 490 62.27 -18.94 3.09
C VAL A 490 62.41 -17.62 2.34
N GLY A 491 61.67 -17.46 1.25
CA GLY A 491 61.65 -16.22 0.49
C GLY A 491 60.95 -15.13 1.30
N ARG A 492 61.49 -13.91 1.27
CA ARG A 492 60.70 -12.72 1.62
C ARG A 492 59.58 -12.59 0.59
N PRO A 493 58.34 -12.28 0.98
CA PRO A 493 57.37 -11.74 0.03
C PRO A 493 57.83 -10.33 -0.35
N SER A 494 58.56 -10.22 -1.46
CA SER A 494 58.60 -8.96 -2.21
C SER A 494 57.33 -8.92 -3.05
N LEU A 495 56.57 -7.82 -3.01
CA LEU A 495 55.62 -7.51 -4.07
C LEU A 495 56.41 -7.52 -5.38
N SER A 496 56.16 -8.52 -6.23
CA SER A 496 56.86 -8.64 -7.51
C SER A 496 56.44 -7.52 -8.42
N GLN A 497 57.39 -6.94 -9.17
CA GLN A 497 57.11 -5.92 -10.20
C GLN A 497 56.34 -6.53 -11.37
N SER A 498 55.03 -6.70 -11.17
CA SER A 498 54.04 -7.13 -12.14
C SER A 498 52.66 -6.73 -11.59
N GLU A 499 52.22 -5.55 -12.03
CA GLU A 499 50.90 -4.94 -11.80
C GLU A 499 50.65 -4.41 -10.37
N GLU A 500 50.49 -3.08 -10.26
CA GLU A 500 50.08 -2.42 -9.01
C GLU A 500 48.60 -2.78 -8.75
N PRO A 501 48.23 -3.21 -7.53
CA PRO A 501 46.86 -3.61 -7.24
C PRO A 501 45.92 -2.44 -7.51
N THR A 502 44.95 -2.71 -8.39
CA THR A 502 44.03 -1.73 -8.94
C THR A 502 42.62 -2.28 -8.78
N ASP A 503 41.80 -1.56 -8.00
CA ASP A 503 40.38 -1.84 -7.79
C ASP A 503 39.55 -0.80 -8.57
N THR A 504 38.31 -1.11 -8.94
CA THR A 504 37.48 -0.22 -9.77
C THR A 504 36.03 -0.23 -9.32
N HIS A 505 35.57 0.92 -8.85
CA HIS A 505 34.20 1.12 -8.35
C HIS A 505 33.36 1.90 -9.38
N PRO A 506 32.12 1.48 -9.69
CA PRO A 506 31.25 2.24 -10.58
C PRO A 506 30.87 3.59 -9.95
N ILE A 507 30.81 4.64 -10.77
CA ILE A 507 30.36 5.97 -10.33
C ILE A 507 28.91 6.18 -10.76
N ASP A 508 28.01 6.39 -9.78
CA ASP A 508 26.60 6.65 -10.10
C ASP A 508 26.40 8.09 -10.59
N ARG A 509 25.61 8.20 -11.65
CA ARG A 509 25.36 9.40 -12.45
C ARG A 509 23.86 9.63 -12.70
N THR A 510 23.01 8.71 -12.27
CA THR A 510 21.56 8.78 -12.53
C THR A 510 20.90 9.59 -11.43
N ALA A 511 20.54 10.84 -11.72
CA ALA A 511 19.82 11.68 -10.79
C ALA A 511 18.35 11.24 -10.67
N SER A 512 17.97 10.77 -9.49
CA SER A 512 16.55 10.64 -9.15
C SER A 512 15.96 12.01 -8.83
N ILE A 513 14.73 12.23 -9.30
CA ILE A 513 13.97 13.46 -9.10
C ILE A 513 12.76 13.15 -8.23
N VAL A 514 12.66 13.81 -7.09
CA VAL A 514 11.52 13.74 -6.17
C VAL A 514 10.82 15.10 -6.16
N THR A 515 9.50 15.12 -6.20
CA THR A 515 8.69 16.34 -6.19
C THR A 515 7.72 16.33 -5.03
N SER A 516 7.59 17.46 -4.33
CA SER A 516 6.62 17.68 -3.26
C SER A 516 5.72 18.88 -3.59
N GLY A 517 4.42 18.73 -3.34
CA GLY A 517 3.37 19.64 -3.80
C GLY A 517 2.39 18.93 -4.75
N GLU A 518 1.22 19.53 -4.94
CA GLU A 518 0.14 18.97 -5.79
C GLU A 518 0.22 19.58 -7.21
N PRO A 519 0.35 18.78 -8.29
CA PRO A 519 0.48 19.30 -9.64
C PRO A 519 -0.74 20.12 -10.08
N ALA A 520 -0.49 21.35 -10.54
CA ALA A 520 -1.52 22.26 -11.05
C ALA A 520 -0.96 23.14 -12.17
N PRO A 521 -1.77 23.59 -13.14
CA PRO A 521 -1.34 24.58 -14.14
C PRO A 521 -0.91 25.88 -13.46
N GLY A 522 0.31 26.35 -13.73
CA GLY A 522 0.92 27.50 -13.05
C GLY A 522 1.24 27.27 -11.56
N GLY A 523 1.23 26.00 -11.10
CA GLY A 523 1.53 25.63 -9.72
C GLY A 523 3.03 25.52 -9.46
N GLU A 524 3.45 25.80 -8.23
CA GLU A 524 4.83 25.58 -7.78
C GLU A 524 4.99 24.18 -7.17
N LEU A 525 6.04 23.45 -7.57
CA LEU A 525 6.47 22.20 -6.95
C LEU A 525 7.88 22.33 -6.36
N LEU A 526 8.11 21.76 -5.19
CA LEU A 526 9.46 21.59 -4.64
C LEU A 526 10.11 20.36 -5.25
N LEU A 527 11.06 20.57 -6.16
CA LEU A 527 11.92 19.52 -6.69
C LEU A 527 13.12 19.29 -5.77
N THR A 528 13.46 18.03 -5.52
CA THR A 528 14.70 17.58 -4.89
C THR A 528 15.40 16.61 -5.83
N ALA A 529 16.69 16.85 -6.12
CA ALA A 529 17.52 15.99 -6.97
C ALA A 529 18.59 15.27 -6.14
N ARG A 530 18.68 13.95 -6.27
CA ARG A 530 19.62 13.11 -5.49
C ARG A 530 20.11 11.88 -6.28
N ILE A 531 21.33 11.44 -5.97
CA ILE A 531 21.88 10.14 -6.37
C ILE A 531 22.00 9.30 -5.10
N GLY A 532 21.20 8.23 -4.98
CA GLY A 532 21.00 7.54 -3.71
C GLY A 532 20.60 8.53 -2.59
N ASP A 533 21.44 8.61 -1.56
CA ASP A 533 21.28 9.51 -0.41
C ASP A 533 22.01 10.86 -0.58
N VAL A 534 22.75 11.06 -1.67
CA VAL A 534 23.51 12.29 -1.92
C VAL A 534 22.65 13.31 -2.67
N VAL A 535 22.37 14.45 -2.02
CA VAL A 535 21.75 15.61 -2.66
C VAL A 535 22.67 16.27 -3.68
N ILE A 536 22.15 16.62 -4.85
CA ILE A 536 22.95 17.19 -5.94
C ILE A 536 22.87 18.72 -5.91
N ASP A 537 23.86 19.38 -5.31
CA ASP A 537 24.00 20.85 -5.37
C ASP A 537 24.31 21.35 -6.79
N GLY A 538 23.82 22.55 -7.12
CA GLY A 538 24.17 23.28 -8.34
C GLY A 538 23.69 22.69 -9.67
N ALA A 539 22.91 21.61 -9.65
CA ALA A 539 22.42 20.92 -10.84
C ALA A 539 21.41 21.77 -11.60
N THR A 540 21.53 21.81 -12.93
CA THR A 540 20.70 22.64 -13.79
C THR A 540 19.39 21.94 -14.09
N VAL A 541 18.28 22.55 -13.66
CA VAL A 541 16.93 22.00 -13.81
C VAL A 541 16.25 22.60 -15.04
N ARG A 542 15.54 21.77 -15.80
CA ARG A 542 14.70 22.16 -16.94
C ARG A 542 13.29 21.61 -16.80
N VAL A 543 12.32 22.34 -17.34
CA VAL A 543 10.92 21.96 -17.49
C VAL A 543 10.57 22.12 -18.96
N ASP A 544 10.08 21.06 -19.62
CA ASP A 544 9.89 20.96 -21.07
C ASP A 544 11.15 21.41 -21.87
N GLY A 545 12.34 21.06 -21.37
CA GLY A 545 13.63 21.47 -21.93
C GLY A 545 14.01 22.95 -21.71
N GLN A 546 13.14 23.78 -21.14
CA GLN A 546 13.44 25.16 -20.77
C GLN A 546 14.12 25.22 -19.39
N ARG A 547 15.27 25.90 -19.29
CA ARG A 547 16.02 26.01 -18.04
C ARG A 547 15.30 26.93 -17.06
N VAL A 548 14.87 26.37 -15.92
CA VAL A 548 14.17 27.11 -14.85
C VAL A 548 15.12 27.60 -13.75
N GLY A 549 16.17 26.84 -13.42
CA GLY A 549 17.07 27.23 -12.32
C GLY A 549 18.26 26.31 -12.10
N ARG A 550 18.73 26.32 -10.85
CA ARG A 550 19.69 25.35 -10.31
C ARG A 550 19.27 24.93 -8.90
N THR A 551 19.53 23.69 -8.53
CA THR A 551 19.39 23.23 -7.16
C THR A 551 20.33 23.98 -6.21
N ASN A 552 19.92 24.08 -4.94
CA ASN A 552 20.70 24.65 -3.85
C ASN A 552 21.56 23.58 -3.14
N GLU A 553 22.26 23.96 -2.07
CA GLU A 553 23.11 23.09 -1.24
C GLU A 553 22.38 21.85 -0.67
N SER A 554 21.05 21.90 -0.56
CA SER A 554 20.19 20.78 -0.13
C SER A 554 19.63 19.96 -1.31
N GLY A 555 20.12 20.17 -2.53
CA GLY A 555 19.63 19.53 -3.76
C GLY A 555 18.25 20.00 -4.22
N GLN A 556 17.75 21.12 -3.69
CA GLN A 556 16.36 21.56 -3.86
C GLN A 556 16.21 22.76 -4.81
N LEU A 557 15.11 22.79 -5.56
CA LEU A 557 14.66 23.94 -6.35
C LEU A 557 13.12 23.96 -6.39
N VAL A 558 12.50 25.13 -6.17
CA VAL A 558 11.09 25.32 -6.50
C VAL A 558 10.97 25.57 -8.01
N ILE A 559 10.13 24.78 -8.68
CA ILE A 559 9.85 24.88 -10.11
C ILE A 559 8.39 25.31 -10.32
N GLU A 560 8.17 26.21 -11.28
CA GLU A 560 6.84 26.62 -11.74
C GLU A 560 6.42 25.71 -12.91
N LEU A 561 5.26 25.08 -12.79
CA LEU A 561 4.67 24.25 -13.83
C LEU A 561 4.01 25.11 -14.92
N PRO A 562 3.99 24.68 -16.19
CA PRO A 562 3.38 25.45 -17.27
C PRO A 562 1.86 25.61 -17.07
N ASP A 563 1.29 26.68 -17.63
CA ASP A 563 -0.16 26.98 -17.66
C ASP A 563 -0.96 26.04 -18.60
N ARG A 564 -0.71 24.72 -18.54
CA ARG A 564 -1.37 23.69 -19.36
C ARG A 564 -1.55 22.40 -18.57
N THR A 565 -2.49 21.56 -19.00
CA THR A 565 -2.68 20.19 -18.49
C THR A 565 -1.85 19.18 -19.30
N GLY A 566 -1.84 17.93 -18.84
CA GLY A 566 -1.09 16.81 -19.41
C GLY A 566 0.37 16.76 -18.96
N ASP A 567 1.17 15.96 -19.67
CA ASP A 567 2.54 15.64 -19.27
C ASP A 567 3.52 16.80 -19.46
N VAL A 568 4.42 16.92 -18.48
CA VAL A 568 5.51 17.89 -18.39
C VAL A 568 6.79 17.14 -18.06
N THR A 569 7.83 17.30 -18.87
CA THR A 569 9.11 16.61 -18.66
C THR A 569 10.06 17.50 -17.88
N VAL A 570 10.53 17.02 -16.73
CA VAL A 570 11.49 17.72 -15.87
C VAL A 570 12.83 17.00 -15.91
N THR A 571 13.90 17.70 -16.30
CA THR A 571 15.26 17.14 -16.31
C THR A 571 16.18 17.86 -15.35
N VAL A 572 17.17 17.13 -14.84
CA VAL A 572 18.24 17.65 -13.96
C VAL A 572 19.58 17.22 -14.53
N GLU A 573 20.49 18.19 -14.73
CA GLU A 573 21.80 17.97 -15.37
C GLU A 573 22.95 18.64 -14.59
N ARG A 574 24.00 17.88 -14.30
CA ARG A 574 25.29 18.37 -13.77
C ARG A 574 26.41 17.46 -14.26
N ASP A 575 26.90 17.69 -15.48
CA ASP A 575 27.93 16.87 -16.17
C ASP A 575 28.93 16.20 -15.19
N PRO A 576 29.03 14.86 -15.13
CA PRO A 576 28.39 13.84 -15.99
C PRO A 576 26.99 13.36 -15.53
N ILE A 577 26.40 13.95 -14.48
CA ILE A 577 25.12 13.54 -13.88
C ILE A 577 23.92 13.99 -14.74
N SER A 578 22.95 13.08 -14.95
CA SER A 578 21.68 13.40 -15.59
C SER A 578 20.50 12.63 -14.99
N GLY A 579 19.29 13.21 -15.06
CA GLY A 579 18.05 12.58 -14.63
C GLY A 579 16.84 13.21 -15.29
N GLU A 580 15.76 12.45 -15.44
CA GLU A 580 14.50 12.86 -16.07
C GLU A 580 13.31 12.29 -15.30
N ARG A 581 12.21 13.06 -15.22
CA ARG A 581 10.94 12.67 -14.62
C ARG A 581 9.79 13.33 -15.38
N THR A 582 8.75 12.57 -15.67
CA THR A 582 7.48 13.11 -16.16
C THR A 582 6.58 13.48 -14.98
N ILE A 583 5.93 14.63 -15.06
CA ILE A 583 4.91 15.11 -14.13
C ILE A 583 3.63 15.32 -14.94
N THR A 584 2.55 14.62 -14.59
CA THR A 584 1.24 14.80 -15.22
C THR A 584 0.47 15.88 -14.47
N ILE A 585 -0.02 16.90 -15.20
CA ILE A 585 -0.87 17.96 -14.65
C ILE A 585 -2.34 17.63 -14.97
N PRO A 586 -3.18 17.34 -13.97
CA PRO A 586 -4.49 16.74 -14.22
C PRO A 586 -5.47 17.69 -14.91
N GLU A 587 -6.26 17.18 -15.86
CA GLU A 587 -7.33 17.91 -16.52
C GLU A 587 -8.63 17.85 -15.70
N LEU A 588 -9.10 19.02 -15.26
CA LEU A 588 -10.45 19.17 -14.73
C LEU A 588 -11.45 18.97 -15.88
N THR A 589 -12.58 18.31 -15.63
CA THR A 589 -13.71 18.22 -16.57
C THR A 589 -15.03 18.43 -15.84
N LEU A 590 -16.05 18.88 -16.59
CA LEU A 590 -17.36 19.25 -16.06
C LEU A 590 -18.48 18.72 -16.96
N SER A 591 -19.34 17.86 -16.42
CA SER A 591 -20.63 17.52 -17.03
C SER A 591 -21.78 18.04 -16.17
N VAL A 592 -22.88 18.40 -16.82
CA VAL A 592 -24.10 18.85 -16.15
C VAL A 592 -25.29 18.15 -16.80
N GLU A 593 -26.06 17.44 -15.97
CA GLU A 593 -27.29 16.78 -16.36
C GLU A 593 -28.50 17.53 -15.78
N THR A 594 -29.56 17.64 -16.57
CA THR A 594 -30.83 18.27 -16.16
C THR A 594 -31.95 17.26 -16.27
N GLY A 595 -32.98 17.39 -15.42
CA GLY A 595 -34.15 16.51 -15.42
C GLY A 595 -34.84 16.31 -16.79
N PRO A 596 -35.73 15.31 -16.92
CA PRO A 596 -36.29 14.82 -18.18
C PRO A 596 -37.11 15.85 -18.99
N LEU A 597 -37.41 17.02 -18.44
CA LEU A 597 -38.05 18.14 -19.12
C LEU A 597 -37.06 19.14 -19.73
N GLY A 598 -35.75 18.92 -19.56
CA GLY A 598 -34.67 19.82 -19.92
C GLY A 598 -34.43 20.92 -18.88
N PRO A 599 -33.52 21.87 -19.15
CA PRO A 599 -33.25 22.98 -18.25
C PRO A 599 -34.51 23.83 -18.02
N ASN A 600 -34.89 24.00 -16.76
CA ASN A 600 -36.06 24.73 -16.28
C ASN A 600 -35.65 25.50 -15.01
N PRO A 601 -36.15 26.72 -14.74
CA PRO A 601 -35.65 27.48 -13.60
C PRO A 601 -36.16 26.81 -12.32
N PHE A 602 -35.35 26.88 -11.28
CA PHE A 602 -35.48 26.23 -9.97
C PHE A 602 -35.48 24.69 -9.98
N GLY A 603 -35.44 24.06 -11.16
CA GLY A 603 -35.20 22.62 -11.26
C GLY A 603 -33.80 22.26 -10.80
N ALA A 604 -33.64 21.03 -10.31
CA ALA A 604 -32.34 20.44 -10.00
C ALA A 604 -31.54 20.19 -11.29
N ALA A 605 -30.23 20.39 -11.20
CA ALA A 605 -29.25 19.91 -12.15
C ALA A 605 -28.14 19.20 -11.39
N THR A 606 -27.76 18.01 -11.85
CA THR A 606 -26.64 17.25 -11.30
C THR A 606 -25.37 17.70 -12.00
N VAL A 607 -24.42 18.22 -11.23
CA VAL A 607 -23.12 18.68 -11.69
C VAL A 607 -22.10 17.62 -11.33
N THR A 608 -21.33 17.12 -12.29
CA THR A 608 -20.22 16.20 -12.04
C THR A 608 -18.90 16.87 -12.42
N ALA A 609 -17.96 16.92 -11.47
CA ALA A 609 -16.59 17.34 -11.68
C ALA A 609 -15.66 16.12 -11.61
N ARG A 610 -14.68 16.06 -12.50
CA ARG A 610 -13.65 15.01 -12.53
C ARG A 610 -12.27 15.58 -12.78
N LEU A 611 -11.23 14.97 -12.21
CA LEU A 611 -9.82 15.24 -12.50
C LEU A 611 -9.24 14.00 -13.17
N ASP A 612 -8.74 14.12 -14.41
CA ASP A 612 -8.27 13.00 -15.25
C ASP A 612 -9.25 11.82 -15.41
N GLY A 613 -10.54 12.07 -15.20
CA GLY A 613 -11.61 11.05 -15.25
C GLY A 613 -12.10 10.58 -13.88
N GLU A 614 -11.32 10.79 -12.82
CA GLU A 614 -11.65 10.40 -11.46
C GLU A 614 -12.55 11.41 -10.73
N PRO A 615 -13.44 10.96 -9.83
CA PRO A 615 -14.31 11.81 -9.00
C PRO A 615 -13.57 12.96 -8.28
N ALA A 616 -13.85 14.20 -8.66
CA ALA A 616 -13.26 15.37 -7.99
C ALA A 616 -14.16 15.82 -6.83
N ALA A 617 -13.92 15.26 -5.64
CA ALA A 617 -14.64 15.60 -4.41
C ALA A 617 -14.20 16.96 -3.81
N GLY A 618 -15.06 17.60 -3.03
CA GLY A 618 -14.72 18.85 -2.32
C GLY A 618 -14.62 20.09 -3.22
N VAL A 619 -14.95 19.99 -4.51
CA VAL A 619 -14.83 21.08 -5.49
C VAL A 619 -16.00 22.07 -5.37
N PRO A 620 -15.73 23.37 -5.15
CA PRO A 620 -16.77 24.40 -5.14
C PRO A 620 -17.55 24.47 -6.46
N VAL A 621 -18.87 24.36 -6.37
CA VAL A 621 -19.79 24.52 -7.50
C VAL A 621 -20.47 25.87 -7.41
N THR A 622 -20.31 26.66 -8.47
CA THR A 622 -20.89 28.00 -8.61
C THR A 622 -21.97 28.02 -9.67
N VAL A 623 -23.06 28.75 -9.42
CA VAL A 623 -24.16 28.97 -10.36
C VAL A 623 -24.42 30.46 -10.47
N ALA A 624 -24.39 30.99 -11.69
CA ALA A 624 -24.46 32.43 -12.00
C ALA A 624 -23.42 33.29 -11.25
N GLY A 625 -22.29 32.70 -10.82
CA GLY A 625 -21.21 33.37 -10.10
C GLY A 625 -21.31 33.33 -8.57
N GLU A 626 -22.37 32.74 -8.01
CA GLU A 626 -22.51 32.49 -6.58
C GLU A 626 -22.18 31.03 -6.27
N GLN A 627 -21.44 30.74 -5.19
CA GLN A 627 -21.19 29.37 -4.75
C GLN A 627 -22.45 28.82 -4.08
N VAL A 628 -22.96 27.70 -4.60
CA VAL A 628 -24.24 27.12 -4.15
C VAL A 628 -24.10 25.69 -3.61
N ALA A 629 -23.03 24.98 -3.98
CA ALA A 629 -22.76 23.62 -3.53
C ALA A 629 -21.25 23.32 -3.54
N VAL A 630 -20.90 22.11 -3.09
CA VAL A 630 -19.57 21.50 -3.15
C VAL A 630 -19.79 20.05 -3.58
N THR A 631 -18.90 19.47 -4.39
CA THR A 631 -19.02 18.08 -4.83
C THR A 631 -18.80 17.07 -3.71
N ASP A 632 -19.56 15.98 -3.76
CA ASP A 632 -19.48 14.83 -2.86
C ASP A 632 -18.32 13.89 -3.23
N ALA A 633 -18.21 12.76 -2.52
CA ALA A 633 -17.19 11.74 -2.78
C ALA A 633 -17.25 11.15 -4.22
N ASN A 634 -18.40 11.22 -4.90
CA ASN A 634 -18.58 10.79 -6.28
C ASN A 634 -18.26 11.90 -7.29
N GLY A 635 -17.75 13.05 -6.83
CA GLY A 635 -17.49 14.23 -7.65
C GLY A 635 -18.78 14.92 -8.11
N THR A 636 -19.92 14.67 -7.46
CA THR A 636 -21.25 15.14 -7.86
C THR A 636 -21.82 16.17 -6.89
N ALA A 637 -22.64 17.10 -7.41
CA ALA A 637 -23.43 18.02 -6.60
C ALA A 637 -24.77 18.32 -7.28
N GLU A 638 -25.86 18.32 -6.52
CA GLU A 638 -27.12 18.88 -7.00
C GLU A 638 -27.17 20.39 -6.79
N VAL A 639 -27.59 21.13 -7.83
CA VAL A 639 -27.77 22.59 -7.77
C VAL A 639 -29.13 23.00 -8.32
N SER A 640 -29.76 24.01 -7.70
CA SER A 640 -31.01 24.60 -8.21
C SER A 640 -30.71 25.71 -9.23
N LEU A 641 -31.38 25.67 -10.38
CA LEU A 641 -31.15 26.65 -11.46
C LEU A 641 -31.84 28.00 -11.17
N PRO A 642 -31.25 29.16 -11.51
CA PRO A 642 -31.85 30.47 -11.26
C PRO A 642 -33.00 30.79 -12.23
N PHE A 643 -33.88 31.73 -11.85
CA PHE A 643 -34.89 32.29 -12.74
C PHE A 643 -34.30 33.28 -13.75
N SER A 644 -33.62 32.74 -14.75
CA SER A 644 -32.89 33.47 -15.80
C SER A 644 -33.09 32.78 -17.15
N PRO A 645 -33.00 33.47 -18.30
CA PRO A 645 -32.95 32.81 -19.62
C PRO A 645 -31.74 31.87 -19.79
N THR A 646 -30.66 32.11 -19.04
CA THR A 646 -29.40 31.36 -19.08
C THR A 646 -28.78 31.24 -17.69
N ALA A 647 -28.09 30.13 -17.40
CA ALA A 647 -27.34 29.94 -16.17
C ALA A 647 -25.95 29.38 -16.49
N THR A 648 -24.90 30.06 -16.04
CA THR A 648 -23.53 29.54 -16.12
C THR A 648 -23.23 28.78 -14.84
N ILE A 649 -22.83 27.53 -14.98
CA ILE A 649 -22.37 26.67 -13.89
C ILE A 649 -20.87 26.53 -14.05
N SER A 650 -20.11 26.74 -12.98
CA SER A 650 -18.66 26.62 -12.99
C SER A 650 -18.12 25.90 -11.77
N VAL A 651 -17.08 25.10 -12.01
CA VAL A 651 -16.28 24.41 -10.99
C VAL A 651 -14.85 24.94 -11.03
N ARG A 652 -14.20 25.01 -9.87
CA ARG A 652 -12.83 25.51 -9.72
C ARG A 652 -12.06 24.67 -8.71
N THR A 653 -10.96 24.09 -9.16
CA THR A 653 -9.95 23.41 -8.31
C THR A 653 -8.58 23.55 -8.96
N ASN A 654 -7.51 23.47 -8.17
CA ASN A 654 -6.11 23.36 -8.62
C ASN A 654 -5.75 24.25 -9.83
N GLY A 655 -5.90 25.58 -9.65
CA GLY A 655 -5.65 26.60 -10.69
C GLY A 655 -6.71 26.69 -11.79
N GLN A 656 -7.39 25.60 -12.11
CA GLN A 656 -8.33 25.47 -13.22
C GLN A 656 -9.72 26.01 -12.89
N THR A 657 -10.41 26.55 -13.90
CA THR A 657 -11.82 26.94 -13.80
C THR A 657 -12.54 26.57 -15.08
N ILE A 658 -13.54 25.69 -14.98
CA ILE A 658 -14.33 25.23 -16.12
C ILE A 658 -15.77 25.64 -15.91
N SER A 659 -16.41 26.07 -17.00
CA SER A 659 -17.79 26.55 -16.98
C SER A 659 -18.59 26.00 -18.15
N THR A 660 -19.84 25.65 -17.89
CA THR A 660 -20.85 25.36 -18.91
C THR A 660 -22.02 26.33 -18.76
N THR A 661 -22.64 26.73 -19.87
CA THR A 661 -23.79 27.65 -19.84
C THR A 661 -25.04 26.96 -20.35
N LEU A 662 -25.95 26.68 -19.43
CA LEU A 662 -27.30 26.23 -19.74
C LEU A 662 -28.11 27.38 -20.33
N THR A 663 -28.84 27.09 -21.40
CA THR A 663 -29.69 28.07 -22.10
C THR A 663 -31.11 27.54 -22.23
N GLY A 664 -32.08 28.44 -22.41
CA GLY A 664 -33.46 28.04 -22.67
C GLY A 664 -34.27 27.68 -21.42
N LEU A 665 -33.75 27.97 -20.22
CA LEU A 665 -34.42 27.72 -18.94
C LEU A 665 -35.87 28.25 -18.96
N LEU A 666 -36.12 29.42 -19.58
CA LEU A 666 -37.46 30.02 -19.64
C LEU A 666 -38.40 29.43 -20.73
N TYR A 667 -37.98 28.47 -21.55
CA TYR A 667 -38.82 27.95 -22.65
C TYR A 667 -40.04 27.17 -22.16
N VAL A 668 -39.86 26.29 -21.16
CA VAL A 668 -40.96 25.53 -20.55
C VAL A 668 -42.00 26.45 -19.89
N PRO A 669 -41.64 27.37 -18.96
CA PRO A 669 -42.63 28.26 -18.34
C PRO A 669 -43.26 29.24 -19.35
N ALA A 670 -42.52 29.73 -20.35
CA ALA A 670 -43.09 30.55 -21.42
C ALA A 670 -44.12 29.76 -22.27
N GLY A 671 -43.83 28.50 -22.61
CA GLY A 671 -44.75 27.62 -23.32
C GLY A 671 -46.03 27.34 -22.54
N VAL A 672 -45.93 27.08 -21.23
CA VAL A 672 -47.08 26.89 -20.33
C VAL A 672 -47.91 28.17 -20.22
N GLY A 673 -47.27 29.34 -20.06
CA GLY A 673 -47.94 30.64 -20.01
C GLY A 673 -48.71 30.96 -21.30
N LEU A 674 -48.09 30.75 -22.47
CA LEU A 674 -48.75 30.92 -23.78
C LEU A 674 -49.92 29.94 -23.97
N GLY A 675 -49.77 28.68 -23.54
CA GLY A 675 -50.83 27.68 -23.57
C GLY A 675 -52.04 28.06 -22.71
N LEU A 676 -51.81 28.61 -21.51
CA LEU A 676 -52.87 29.15 -20.66
C LEU A 676 -53.54 30.36 -21.31
N LEU A 677 -52.79 31.33 -21.83
CA LEU A 677 -53.36 32.49 -22.52
C LEU A 677 -54.23 32.09 -23.73
N ALA A 678 -53.78 31.11 -24.53
CA ALA A 678 -54.56 30.56 -25.63
C ALA A 678 -55.87 29.88 -25.15
N LEU A 679 -55.83 29.15 -24.03
CA LEU A 679 -57.01 28.53 -23.43
C LEU A 679 -58.02 29.60 -22.94
N LEU A 680 -57.55 30.63 -22.23
CA LEU A 680 -58.40 31.72 -21.74
C LEU A 680 -59.00 32.53 -22.90
N GLY A 681 -58.23 32.76 -23.97
CA GLY A 681 -58.69 33.37 -25.22
C GLY A 681 -59.77 32.54 -25.92
N LEU A 682 -59.58 31.22 -26.02
CA LEU A 682 -60.56 30.29 -26.57
C LEU A 682 -61.87 30.29 -25.76
N VAL A 683 -61.78 30.27 -24.43
CA VAL A 683 -62.95 30.36 -23.53
C VAL A 683 -63.66 31.70 -23.72
N GLY A 684 -62.94 32.82 -23.78
CA GLY A 684 -63.51 34.14 -24.07
C GLY A 684 -64.24 34.20 -25.42
N TYR A 685 -63.62 33.64 -26.47
CA TYR A 685 -64.22 33.53 -27.80
C TYR A 685 -65.51 32.70 -27.81
N VAL A 686 -65.52 31.53 -27.17
CA VAL A 686 -66.70 30.66 -27.06
C VAL A 686 -67.84 31.34 -26.29
N LEU A 687 -67.54 32.06 -25.20
CA LEU A 687 -68.54 32.81 -24.43
C LEU A 687 -69.11 33.99 -25.23
N GLY A 688 -68.26 34.75 -25.92
CA GLY A 688 -68.68 35.86 -26.79
C GLY A 688 -69.58 35.40 -27.93
N ARG A 689 -69.26 34.25 -28.57
CA ARG A 689 -70.08 33.66 -29.65
C ARG A 689 -71.47 33.19 -29.19
N ARG A 690 -71.71 33.09 -27.87
CA ARG A 690 -73.02 32.80 -27.25
C ARG A 690 -73.76 34.05 -26.76
N GLY A 691 -73.33 35.24 -27.15
CA GLY A 691 -74.01 36.49 -26.79
C GLY A 691 -73.80 36.94 -25.34
N ILE A 692 -72.83 36.36 -24.63
CA ILE A 692 -72.48 36.77 -23.26
C ILE A 692 -71.67 38.07 -23.35
N GLY A 693 -72.22 39.16 -22.82
CA GLY A 693 -71.61 40.48 -22.96
C GLY A 693 -70.22 40.58 -22.30
N PRO A 694 -69.32 41.44 -22.84
CA PRO A 694 -67.92 41.53 -22.38
C PRO A 694 -67.79 41.93 -20.90
N GLN A 695 -68.78 42.61 -20.32
CA GLN A 695 -68.81 42.92 -18.88
C GLN A 695 -69.01 41.68 -18.01
N ALA A 696 -69.85 40.72 -18.43
CA ALA A 696 -70.06 39.46 -17.71
C ALA A 696 -68.85 38.53 -17.84
N ILE A 697 -68.20 38.52 -19.01
CA ILE A 697 -66.91 37.86 -19.23
C ILE A 697 -65.84 38.48 -18.31
N GLY A 698 -65.73 39.81 -18.28
CA GLY A 698 -64.80 40.53 -17.41
C GLY A 698 -65.04 40.30 -15.91
N GLN A 699 -66.28 40.09 -15.46
CA GLN A 699 -66.58 39.73 -14.07
C GLN A 699 -66.18 38.28 -13.74
N LEU A 700 -66.41 37.33 -14.65
CA LEU A 700 -65.91 35.95 -14.51
C LEU A 700 -64.39 35.93 -14.38
N PHE A 701 -63.68 36.64 -15.25
CA PHE A 701 -62.22 36.74 -15.18
C PHE A 701 -61.74 37.52 -13.95
N ARG A 702 -62.37 38.63 -13.54
CA ARG A 702 -61.99 39.35 -12.29
C ARG A 702 -62.10 38.49 -11.03
N GLY A 703 -63.12 37.65 -10.91
CA GLY A 703 -63.27 36.75 -9.76
C GLY A 703 -62.15 35.69 -9.70
N VAL A 704 -61.64 35.27 -10.85
CA VAL A 704 -60.48 34.36 -10.97
C VAL A 704 -59.16 35.10 -10.76
N LEU A 705 -58.99 36.31 -11.33
CA LEU A 705 -57.76 37.09 -11.23
C LEU A 705 -57.51 37.62 -9.81
N ALA A 706 -58.55 38.10 -9.12
CA ALA A 706 -58.42 38.65 -7.76
C ALA A 706 -58.08 37.58 -6.71
N LYS A 707 -58.55 36.34 -6.88
CA LYS A 707 -58.09 35.19 -6.08
C LYS A 707 -56.78 34.60 -6.60
N GLY A 708 -56.49 34.76 -7.88
CA GLY A 708 -55.29 34.27 -8.55
C GLY A 708 -54.02 35.01 -8.13
N ILE A 709 -54.03 36.35 -8.08
CA ILE A 709 -52.80 37.14 -7.87
C ILE A 709 -52.13 36.84 -6.52
N GLY A 710 -52.89 36.71 -5.42
CA GLY A 710 -52.33 36.34 -4.11
C GLY A 710 -51.92 34.86 -4.00
N GLY A 711 -52.50 33.97 -4.82
CA GLY A 711 -52.10 32.57 -4.89
C GLY A 711 -50.99 32.29 -5.91
N LEU A 712 -50.72 33.21 -6.83
CA LEU A 712 -49.75 33.07 -7.90
C LEU A 712 -48.31 33.17 -7.41
N GLN A 713 -48.03 33.84 -6.28
CA GLN A 713 -46.67 33.80 -5.71
C GLN A 713 -46.37 32.41 -5.12
N ASN A 714 -47.20 31.94 -4.18
CA ASN A 714 -46.94 30.66 -3.49
C ASN A 714 -47.18 29.44 -4.40
N GLY A 715 -48.19 29.50 -5.28
CA GLY A 715 -48.50 28.43 -6.23
C GLY A 715 -47.60 28.40 -7.46
N PHE A 716 -46.88 29.49 -7.77
CA PHE A 716 -45.79 29.44 -8.74
C PHE A 716 -44.60 28.71 -8.12
N VAL A 717 -44.16 29.11 -6.92
CA VAL A 717 -43.06 28.44 -6.19
C VAL A 717 -43.29 26.92 -6.10
N ALA A 718 -44.45 26.46 -5.63
CA ALA A 718 -44.75 25.02 -5.51
C ALA A 718 -44.91 24.29 -6.86
N LEU A 719 -45.25 24.98 -7.96
CA LEU A 719 -45.25 24.40 -9.31
C LEU A 719 -43.83 24.24 -9.88
N VAL A 720 -42.87 24.92 -9.24
CA VAL A 720 -41.55 25.24 -9.79
C VAL A 720 -40.43 24.54 -9.02
N THR A 721 -40.59 24.24 -7.72
CA THR A 721 -39.70 23.33 -6.98
C THR A 721 -39.93 21.86 -7.32
N ASP A 722 -41.17 21.38 -7.44
CA ASP A 722 -41.49 19.95 -7.69
C ASP A 722 -41.76 19.61 -9.18
N GLY A 723 -41.14 20.36 -10.11
CA GLY A 723 -41.57 20.47 -11.51
C GLY A 723 -41.84 19.14 -12.25
N ASP A 724 -41.00 18.13 -12.07
CA ASP A 724 -41.02 16.90 -12.87
C ASP A 724 -42.29 16.03 -12.71
N ARG A 725 -42.85 15.93 -11.49
CA ARG A 725 -44.08 15.13 -11.27
C ARG A 725 -45.34 15.84 -11.80
N TYR A 726 -45.34 17.18 -11.88
CA TYR A 726 -46.57 17.95 -12.09
C TYR A 726 -46.79 18.48 -13.52
N VAL A 727 -45.73 18.74 -14.31
CA VAL A 727 -45.89 19.23 -15.69
C VAL A 727 -46.64 18.24 -16.59
N VAL A 728 -46.37 16.93 -16.47
CA VAL A 728 -47.09 15.87 -17.22
C VAL A 728 -48.58 15.87 -16.85
N VAL A 729 -48.92 16.12 -15.59
CA VAL A 729 -50.31 16.20 -15.10
C VAL A 729 -50.99 17.48 -15.61
N ALA A 730 -50.30 18.63 -15.59
CA ALA A 730 -50.79 19.89 -16.10
C ALA A 730 -51.11 19.81 -17.61
N VAL A 731 -50.18 19.30 -18.43
CA VAL A 731 -50.37 19.15 -19.89
C VAL A 731 -51.49 18.16 -20.22
N ARG A 732 -51.56 17.01 -19.52
CA ARG A 732 -52.66 16.03 -19.68
C ARG A 732 -54.02 16.64 -19.30
N ARG A 733 -54.09 17.48 -18.25
CA ARG A 733 -55.34 18.12 -17.80
C ARG A 733 -55.74 19.34 -18.64
N ILE A 734 -54.81 20.12 -19.19
CA ILE A 734 -55.09 21.16 -20.20
C ILE A 734 -55.69 20.53 -21.47
N ARG A 735 -55.11 19.41 -21.94
CA ARG A 735 -55.72 18.60 -23.02
C ARG A 735 -57.12 18.09 -22.67
N SER A 736 -57.38 17.73 -21.41
CA SER A 736 -58.72 17.34 -20.95
C SER A 736 -59.71 18.51 -20.97
N GLY A 737 -59.31 19.69 -20.47
CA GLY A 737 -60.13 20.91 -20.51
C GLY A 737 -60.50 21.34 -21.93
N LEU A 738 -59.56 21.21 -22.88
CA LEU A 738 -59.81 21.42 -24.31
C LEU A 738 -60.87 20.45 -24.88
N ARG A 739 -60.92 19.19 -24.43
CA ARG A 739 -61.99 18.25 -24.81
C ARG A 739 -63.35 18.65 -24.23
N THR A 740 -63.41 19.08 -22.96
CA THR A 740 -64.67 19.60 -22.36
C THR A 740 -65.18 20.82 -23.13
N VAL A 741 -64.31 21.75 -23.52
CA VAL A 741 -64.68 22.90 -24.38
C VAL A 741 -65.20 22.44 -25.75
N GLY A 742 -64.68 21.33 -26.30
CA GLY A 742 -65.23 20.67 -27.48
C GLY A 742 -66.67 20.14 -27.28
N GLY A 743 -66.96 19.50 -26.14
CA GLY A 743 -68.31 19.03 -25.78
C GLY A 743 -69.34 20.16 -25.60
N VAL A 744 -68.88 21.34 -25.19
CA VAL A 744 -69.69 22.55 -25.18
C VAL A 744 -70.02 23.03 -26.60
N PHE A 745 -69.13 22.80 -27.57
CA PHE A 745 -69.31 23.15 -28.99
C PHE A 745 -70.29 22.20 -29.71
N THR A 746 -70.31 20.91 -29.35
CA THR A 746 -71.26 19.90 -29.89
C THR A 746 -72.61 19.88 -29.19
N GLY A 747 -72.81 20.70 -28.15
CA GLY A 747 -74.09 20.86 -27.45
C GLY A 747 -74.38 19.79 -26.38
N THR A 748 -73.44 18.87 -26.12
CA THR A 748 -73.63 17.76 -25.16
C THR A 748 -73.33 18.14 -23.71
N THR A 749 -72.87 19.37 -23.43
CA THR A 749 -72.48 19.82 -22.08
C THR A 749 -73.10 21.17 -21.73
N SER A 750 -73.75 21.26 -20.55
CA SER A 750 -74.43 22.48 -20.11
C SER A 750 -73.48 23.52 -19.48
N LEU A 751 -73.86 24.81 -19.53
CA LEU A 751 -73.08 25.90 -18.91
C LEU A 751 -72.90 25.73 -17.38
N SER A 752 -73.87 25.13 -16.70
CA SER A 752 -73.81 24.82 -15.26
C SER A 752 -72.96 23.60 -14.92
N GLN A 753 -72.59 22.79 -15.92
CA GLN A 753 -71.66 21.67 -15.83
C GLN A 753 -70.24 22.15 -16.14
N LEU A 754 -70.06 22.97 -17.19
CA LEU A 754 -68.80 23.67 -17.46
C LEU A 754 -68.35 24.55 -16.27
N ARG A 755 -69.27 25.30 -15.65
CA ARG A 755 -68.96 26.10 -14.45
C ARG A 755 -68.56 25.22 -13.24
N ARG A 756 -69.13 24.03 -13.12
CA ARG A 756 -68.79 23.06 -12.05
C ARG A 756 -67.47 22.35 -12.32
N GLU A 757 -67.13 22.05 -13.56
CA GLU A 757 -65.83 21.47 -13.91
C GLU A 757 -64.72 22.51 -13.80
N ILE A 758 -64.88 23.72 -14.34
CA ILE A 758 -63.88 24.80 -14.19
C ILE A 758 -63.68 25.15 -12.71
N GLY A 759 -64.76 25.34 -11.95
CA GLY A 759 -64.66 25.56 -10.50
C GLY A 759 -64.06 24.37 -9.75
N GLY A 760 -64.46 23.14 -10.09
CA GLY A 760 -63.99 21.91 -9.47
C GLY A 760 -62.63 21.39 -9.95
N ILE A 761 -62.03 22.01 -10.95
CA ILE A 761 -60.61 21.91 -11.32
C ILE A 761 -59.81 22.84 -10.41
N VAL A 762 -60.23 24.10 -10.26
CA VAL A 762 -59.59 25.06 -9.35
C VAL A 762 -59.63 24.56 -7.90
N ASP A 763 -60.79 24.16 -7.39
CA ASP A 763 -60.96 23.65 -6.00
C ASP A 763 -60.28 22.30 -5.72
N ARG A 764 -59.89 21.52 -6.75
CA ARG A 764 -59.11 20.28 -6.56
C ARG A 764 -57.61 20.48 -6.71
N ILE A 765 -57.18 21.40 -7.57
CA ILE A 765 -55.79 21.91 -7.56
C ILE A 765 -55.50 22.49 -6.17
N TRP A 766 -56.41 23.30 -5.63
CA TRP A 766 -56.31 23.86 -4.28
C TRP A 766 -56.38 22.87 -3.12
N ARG A 767 -56.86 21.63 -3.34
CA ARG A 767 -56.95 20.61 -2.27
C ARG A 767 -55.67 19.80 -2.15
N VAL A 768 -55.01 19.51 -3.29
CA VAL A 768 -53.66 18.93 -3.30
C VAL A 768 -52.66 19.92 -2.67
N VAL A 769 -52.80 21.23 -2.95
CA VAL A 769 -52.03 22.33 -2.32
C VAL A 769 -52.33 22.50 -0.81
N ARG A 770 -53.12 21.63 -0.19
CA ARG A 770 -53.46 21.68 1.25
C ARG A 770 -53.39 20.34 1.97
N SER A 771 -52.90 19.30 1.31
CA SER A 771 -52.72 17.95 1.86
C SER A 771 -51.33 17.43 1.48
N ASP A 772 -50.32 18.05 2.08
CA ASP A 772 -49.02 17.48 2.48
C ASP A 772 -48.25 18.56 3.25
N ALA A 773 -48.77 18.90 4.43
CA ALA A 773 -48.08 19.67 5.47
C ALA A 773 -47.98 18.83 6.76
N GLY A 774 -47.83 17.52 6.58
CA GLY A 774 -47.86 16.49 7.61
C GLY A 774 -48.03 15.10 6.96
N SER A 775 -47.49 14.08 7.64
CA SER A 775 -47.24 12.70 7.16
C SER A 775 -46.26 12.57 6.00
N ASP A 776 -44.97 12.55 6.37
CA ASP A 776 -43.94 11.67 5.77
C ASP A 776 -44.51 10.28 5.43
N HIS A 777 -44.03 9.64 4.35
CA HIS A 777 -43.67 8.22 4.29
C HIS A 777 -43.25 7.76 2.86
N SER A 778 -42.02 7.25 2.78
CA SER A 778 -41.54 6.20 1.85
C SER A 778 -41.36 6.53 0.34
N SER A 779 -40.10 6.74 -0.05
CA SER A 779 -39.58 6.45 -1.40
C SER A 779 -38.09 6.08 -1.40
N GLY A 780 -37.65 5.25 -0.44
CA GLY A 780 -36.37 4.52 -0.54
C GLY A 780 -35.10 5.37 -0.57
N GLU A 781 -35.03 6.40 0.26
CA GLU A 781 -33.86 7.25 0.45
C GLU A 781 -33.15 6.83 1.76
N GLN A 782 -31.85 6.59 1.72
CA GLN A 782 -31.08 6.18 2.91
C GLN A 782 -30.85 7.40 3.80
N LEU A 783 -31.33 7.34 5.05
CA LEU A 783 -31.18 8.42 6.04
C LEU A 783 -29.70 8.74 6.28
N THR A 784 -29.30 10.00 6.14
CA THR A 784 -27.92 10.40 6.47
C THR A 784 -27.69 10.37 7.98
N VAL A 785 -26.42 10.22 8.40
CA VAL A 785 -26.05 10.15 9.84
C VAL A 785 -26.50 11.41 10.60
N ARG A 786 -26.47 12.59 9.97
CA ARG A 786 -26.94 13.84 10.60
C ARG A 786 -28.47 13.93 10.69
N GLU A 787 -29.21 13.38 9.73
CA GLU A 787 -30.68 13.31 9.80
C GLU A 787 -31.15 12.29 10.84
N ALA A 788 -30.50 11.11 10.91
CA ALA A 788 -30.77 10.12 11.94
C ALA A 788 -30.44 10.65 13.34
N TRP A 789 -29.35 11.42 13.50
CA TRP A 789 -29.03 12.09 14.76
C TRP A 789 -30.06 13.16 15.13
N ASN A 790 -30.49 14.00 14.18
CA ASN A 790 -31.54 14.99 14.45
C ASN A 790 -32.88 14.34 14.83
N ARG A 791 -33.27 13.24 14.18
CA ARG A 791 -34.45 12.44 14.58
C ARG A 791 -34.30 11.87 15.99
N PHE A 792 -33.12 11.36 16.35
CA PHE A 792 -32.84 10.92 17.72
C PHE A 792 -33.01 12.06 18.74
N LEU A 793 -32.54 13.28 18.42
CA LEU A 793 -32.71 14.44 19.30
C LEU A 793 -34.17 14.86 19.49
N ASP A 794 -35.07 14.58 18.54
CA ASP A 794 -36.51 14.80 18.71
C ASP A 794 -37.15 13.81 19.71
N SER A 795 -36.50 12.66 19.99
CA SER A 795 -36.90 11.63 20.97
C SER A 795 -36.27 11.78 22.36
N VAL A 796 -35.42 12.78 22.60
CA VAL A 796 -34.71 12.99 23.89
C VAL A 796 -35.32 14.18 24.64
N SER A 797 -35.69 14.01 25.91
CA SER A 797 -36.45 15.03 26.67
C SER A 797 -35.62 16.19 27.25
N ALA A 798 -34.30 16.20 26.98
CA ALA A 798 -33.36 17.16 27.55
C ALA A 798 -33.63 18.63 27.13
N ASP A 799 -33.83 19.52 28.13
CA ASP A 799 -34.02 20.97 27.96
C ASP A 799 -32.83 21.71 27.25
N SER A 800 -31.70 21.04 26.98
CA SER A 800 -30.45 21.67 26.51
C SER A 800 -29.69 20.90 25.42
N THR A 801 -30.39 20.31 24.45
CA THR A 801 -29.81 19.59 23.28
C THR A 801 -28.77 20.36 22.47
N THR A 802 -28.71 21.70 22.59
CA THR A 802 -27.74 22.57 21.90
C THR A 802 -26.46 22.87 22.68
N THR A 803 -26.35 22.48 23.95
CA THR A 803 -25.13 22.70 24.77
C THR A 803 -24.53 21.43 25.38
N SER A 804 -25.28 20.33 25.42
CA SER A 804 -24.79 19.04 25.89
C SER A 804 -24.01 18.31 24.80
N THR A 805 -22.97 17.55 25.18
CA THR A 805 -22.23 16.71 24.24
C THR A 805 -23.06 15.50 23.79
N PRO A 806 -22.75 14.86 22.64
CA PRO A 806 -23.44 13.65 22.20
C PRO A 806 -23.40 12.49 23.21
N GLY A 807 -22.45 12.48 24.14
CA GLY A 807 -22.39 11.50 25.22
C GLY A 807 -23.42 11.79 26.31
N GLU A 808 -23.43 13.01 26.83
CA GLU A 808 -24.40 13.42 27.85
C GLU A 808 -25.85 13.28 27.38
N LEU A 809 -26.11 13.48 26.08
CA LEU A 809 -27.43 13.27 25.47
C LEU A 809 -27.78 11.79 25.32
N ALA A 810 -26.81 10.94 24.98
CA ALA A 810 -27.00 9.49 24.91
C ALA A 810 -27.20 8.86 26.29
N ASP A 811 -26.44 9.32 27.29
CA ASP A 811 -26.53 8.82 28.66
C ASP A 811 -27.88 9.25 29.27
N HIS A 812 -28.33 10.51 29.05
CA HIS A 812 -29.67 10.97 29.45
C HIS A 812 -30.80 10.18 28.75
N ALA A 813 -30.67 9.92 27.46
CA ALA A 813 -31.63 9.14 26.69
C ALA A 813 -31.84 7.72 27.23
N VAL A 814 -30.79 7.10 27.79
CA VAL A 814 -30.87 5.74 28.37
C VAL A 814 -31.29 5.77 29.85
N GLU A 815 -30.76 6.70 30.64
CA GLU A 815 -30.97 6.74 32.10
C GLU A 815 -32.30 7.40 32.51
N GLU A 816 -32.75 8.44 31.80
CA GLU A 816 -33.95 9.23 32.15
C GLU A 816 -35.10 8.99 31.17
N ASP A 817 -34.83 8.92 29.85
CA ASP A 817 -35.87 8.68 28.83
C ASP A 817 -36.14 7.17 28.57
N GLY A 818 -35.30 6.26 29.08
CA GLY A 818 -35.49 4.81 28.99
C GLY A 818 -35.29 4.20 27.58
N LEU A 819 -34.66 4.93 26.66
CA LEU A 819 -34.37 4.48 25.30
C LEU A 819 -33.34 3.33 25.28
N PRO A 820 -33.38 2.43 24.29
CA PRO A 820 -32.54 1.23 24.28
C PRO A 820 -31.05 1.57 24.11
N GLU A 821 -30.24 1.17 25.10
CA GLU A 821 -28.80 1.48 25.23
C GLU A 821 -27.98 1.20 23.95
N GLN A 822 -28.19 0.03 23.33
CA GLN A 822 -27.38 -0.40 22.19
C GLN A 822 -27.64 0.40 20.90
N PRO A 823 -28.89 0.65 20.45
CA PRO A 823 -29.20 1.62 19.41
C PRO A 823 -28.69 3.04 19.69
N VAL A 824 -28.87 3.55 20.92
CA VAL A 824 -28.44 4.90 21.30
C VAL A 824 -26.90 5.03 21.24
N ALA A 825 -26.17 3.99 21.67
CA ALA A 825 -24.71 3.93 21.54
C ALA A 825 -24.24 3.92 20.08
N GLU A 826 -24.84 3.10 19.19
CA GLU A 826 -24.44 3.05 17.77
C GLU A 826 -24.68 4.40 17.08
N LEU A 827 -25.79 5.11 17.38
CA LEU A 827 -26.04 6.46 16.85
C LEU A 827 -25.03 7.48 17.40
N ARG A 828 -24.81 7.50 18.72
CA ARG A 828 -23.83 8.39 19.37
C ARG A 828 -22.44 8.21 18.78
N ASP A 829 -21.98 6.97 18.69
CA ASP A 829 -20.59 6.67 18.32
C ASP A 829 -20.38 6.87 16.82
N THR A 830 -21.38 6.57 15.97
CA THR A 830 -21.32 6.89 14.55
C THR A 830 -21.40 8.40 14.29
N PHE A 831 -22.25 9.14 15.01
CA PHE A 831 -22.31 10.59 14.90
C PHE A 831 -21.00 11.25 15.37
N ARG A 832 -20.39 10.76 16.46
CA ARG A 832 -19.07 11.21 16.92
C ARG A 832 -17.96 10.89 15.92
N GLU A 833 -17.98 9.70 15.31
CA GLU A 833 -16.98 9.29 14.29
C GLU A 833 -17.08 10.14 13.00
N VAL A 834 -18.28 10.65 12.67
CA VAL A 834 -18.52 11.54 11.51
C VAL A 834 -18.25 13.02 11.82
N GLU A 835 -18.62 13.51 13.01
CA GLU A 835 -18.52 14.94 13.36
C GLU A 835 -17.15 15.32 13.95
N TYR A 836 -16.40 14.35 14.51
CA TYR A 836 -15.09 14.56 15.13
C TYR A 836 -13.99 13.61 14.66
N GLY A 837 -14.27 12.72 13.70
CA GLY A 837 -13.32 11.77 13.11
C GLY A 837 -13.08 12.00 11.61
N SER A 838 -12.12 11.27 11.04
CA SER A 838 -11.66 11.43 9.65
C SER A 838 -12.12 10.30 8.71
N ARG A 839 -13.35 9.78 8.87
CA ARG A 839 -13.87 8.62 8.13
C ARG A 839 -15.15 8.92 7.36
N SER A 840 -15.33 8.23 6.22
CA SER A 840 -16.51 8.37 5.35
C SER A 840 -17.76 7.66 5.93
N PRO A 841 -18.99 8.20 5.79
CA PRO A 841 -20.17 7.64 6.47
C PRO A 841 -20.81 6.39 5.84
N SER A 842 -20.41 6.00 4.62
CA SER A 842 -21.10 5.01 3.78
C SER A 842 -21.36 3.67 4.48
N ASP A 843 -20.36 3.14 5.18
CA ASP A 843 -20.34 1.76 5.68
C ASP A 843 -21.19 1.55 6.95
N ARG A 844 -21.87 2.60 7.43
CA ARG A 844 -22.71 2.57 8.63
C ARG A 844 -24.16 3.01 8.42
N LEU A 845 -24.53 3.53 7.25
CA LEU A 845 -25.89 4.07 7.02
C LEU A 845 -27.00 3.04 7.32
N GLU A 846 -26.83 1.78 6.92
CA GLU A 846 -27.81 0.72 7.24
C GLU A 846 -27.94 0.44 8.75
N ARG A 847 -26.85 0.53 9.52
CA ARG A 847 -26.86 0.33 10.98
C ARG A 847 -27.47 1.53 11.70
N VAL A 848 -27.13 2.74 11.27
CA VAL A 848 -27.71 4.00 11.74
C VAL A 848 -29.23 4.01 11.50
N GLN A 849 -29.67 3.59 10.31
CA GLN A 849 -31.09 3.44 10.00
C GLN A 849 -31.77 2.38 10.88
N GLN A 850 -31.17 1.21 11.06
CA GLN A 850 -31.72 0.19 11.97
C GLN A 850 -31.75 0.64 13.44
N ALA A 851 -30.83 1.49 13.86
CA ALA A 851 -30.77 2.02 15.23
C ALA A 851 -31.90 3.03 15.48
N ILE A 852 -32.12 3.99 14.58
CA ILE A 852 -33.22 4.96 14.72
C ILE A 852 -34.59 4.26 14.63
N GLU A 853 -34.76 3.29 13.71
CA GLU A 853 -35.98 2.48 13.61
C GLU A 853 -36.29 1.67 14.88
N GLN A 854 -35.29 1.32 15.70
CA GLN A 854 -35.47 0.62 16.99
C GLN A 854 -35.84 1.57 18.13
N ILE A 855 -35.34 2.81 18.10
CA ILE A 855 -35.68 3.86 19.06
C ILE A 855 -37.13 4.31 18.85
N GLU A 856 -37.50 4.67 17.61
CA GLU A 856 -38.88 5.08 17.25
C GLU A 856 -39.91 3.96 17.57
N GLN A 857 -39.53 2.68 17.43
CA GLN A 857 -40.36 1.51 17.81
C GLN A 857 -40.52 1.31 19.32
N THR A 858 -39.69 1.94 20.14
CA THR A 858 -39.78 1.90 21.60
C THR A 858 -40.76 2.97 22.08
N GLU A 859 -40.65 4.20 21.58
CA GLU A 859 -41.61 5.28 21.85
C GLU A 859 -43.04 4.90 21.43
N GLY A 860 -43.20 4.32 20.24
CA GLY A 860 -44.50 3.88 19.70
C GLY A 860 -45.18 2.73 20.46
N ARG A 861 -44.61 2.25 21.57
CA ARG A 861 -45.23 1.25 22.46
C ARG A 861 -45.81 1.83 23.76
N GLU A 862 -45.46 3.07 24.12
CA GLU A 862 -45.93 3.71 25.37
C GLU A 862 -47.00 4.81 25.15
N SER A 863 -47.34 5.11 23.90
CA SER A 863 -48.38 6.09 23.48
C SER A 863 -49.82 5.55 23.45
#